data_AF-A0A257M5X8-F1
#
_entry.id   AF-A0A257M5X8-F1
#
_cell.length_a   1.000
_cell.length_b   1.000
_cell.length_c   1.000
_cell.angle_alpha   90.00
_cell.angle_beta   90.00
_cell.angle_gamma   90.00
#
_symmetry.space_group_name_H-M   'P 1'
#
loop_
_entity.id
_entity.type
_entity.pdbx_description
1 polymer ?
#
loop_
_entity_poly.entity_id
_entity_poly.type
_entity_poly.pdbx_seq_one_letter_code
_entity_poly.pdbx_strand_id
1 'polypeptide(L)'
;MDAQIDLTQLASRESEQVEWKKNVADIEDVLRTITAFANDFQNLGGGYVICGAEETQDEHGFPKVEFPGVTSRRFKEIEGKVMADCRGKIDPEIAPIVVEQPGEVIGQRVLIFIVPGSRTAHSYRSSGKDASTYYIRVSRETIEAKNGMLRELLVRKGAQEPWDRSFHPKATLDDIDLLAFRSVLQQTGNWNPSVGVEDYFDEKTRLSALVPSLGVKGILDKKTRPRNFAIVLFGKEPATIFPGAYTKISFYPGKDRSEPTSERYELVGSIVAQAQRAMELLKTHSSTVFDKESPEPNKTKYPERALQEAVVNAIAHRDYESDEPTSITVFSDRVEIRSPGGLRRSVNKEKFLAGTASPSWRNQSLAYFFNKLQLAQAEGQGIPTILRTMKQLGSPDPMFDLDENAVTCILPAHPRHEMMRHVAEIERLIVQQDVDEAEDKLVPLLEANPSAPQLLDLFAQIALTKQKPEWISIFIKKQNLSPNDLPSATVFHLADALQQSSTPGDSELAKKWLQAIALRSLAADDVRRLSLALRKLGRDEEAVQAISRFIVSAISPHAIPSALFDLRARAKIDLAKKCMDTGRNRTIPPQLQARAWEQCRQYLDEAESDVLKALESEEHPRERDYYERDLEFVRTMQEQAKRPTDRGHGRGRSFPRREPRRNF
;
A
#
# COMPACT_ATOMS: atom_id res chain seq x y z
N MET A 1 61.51 7.81 -7.61
CA MET A 1 60.58 8.79 -7.03
C MET A 1 60.52 8.46 -5.56
N ASP A 2 61.28 9.18 -4.73
CA ASP A 2 61.17 9.07 -3.27
C ASP A 2 59.85 9.71 -2.87
N ALA A 3 58.80 8.90 -2.78
CA ALA A 3 57.53 9.33 -2.22
C ALA A 3 57.72 9.44 -0.70
N GLN A 4 58.09 10.62 -0.22
CA GLN A 4 58.08 10.94 1.21
C GLN A 4 56.62 10.93 1.66
N ILE A 5 56.19 9.83 2.29
CA ILE A 5 54.82 9.67 2.80
C ILE A 5 54.63 10.69 3.92
N ASP A 6 53.66 11.59 3.78
CA ASP A 6 53.33 12.52 4.85
C ASP A 6 52.33 11.86 5.81
N LEU A 7 52.81 11.40 6.97
CA LEU A 7 51.97 10.80 8.01
C LEU A 7 50.90 11.76 8.54
N THR A 8 51.08 13.07 8.39
CA THR A 8 50.08 14.08 8.78
C THR A 8 48.96 14.26 7.74
N GLN A 9 49.17 13.81 6.50
CA GLN A 9 48.15 13.79 5.43
C GLN A 9 47.41 12.45 5.34
N LEU A 10 47.99 11.35 5.84
CA LEU A 10 47.27 10.11 6.06
C LEU A 10 46.20 10.34 7.14
N ALA A 11 45.03 9.73 6.98
CA ALA A 11 43.84 10.03 7.79
C ALA A 11 44.15 10.14 9.29
N SER A 12 43.63 11.17 9.97
CA SER A 12 43.83 11.43 11.41
C SER A 12 43.23 10.38 12.35
N ARG A 13 42.75 9.27 11.81
CA ARG A 13 42.09 8.14 12.48
C ARG A 13 42.22 6.88 11.63
N GLU A 14 42.02 5.72 12.24
CA GLU A 14 41.88 4.45 11.51
C GLU A 14 40.77 4.54 10.44
N SER A 15 41.05 3.90 9.31
CA SER A 15 40.16 3.95 8.15
C SER A 15 40.17 2.63 7.38
N GLU A 16 39.47 2.62 6.25
CA GLU A 16 39.40 1.49 5.32
C GLU A 16 40.73 1.22 4.60
N GLN A 17 41.67 2.16 4.67
CA GLN A 17 42.99 2.06 4.03
C GLN A 17 44.14 2.28 5.02
N VAL A 18 43.88 2.50 6.31
CA VAL A 18 44.92 2.83 7.29
C VAL A 18 44.66 2.06 8.59
N GLU A 19 45.65 1.31 9.04
CA GLU A 19 45.67 0.58 10.32
C GLU A 19 46.85 1.03 11.18
N TRP A 20 46.60 1.38 12.44
CA TRP A 20 47.65 1.78 13.39
C TRP A 20 47.94 0.64 14.38
N LYS A 21 49.23 0.32 14.58
CA LYS A 21 49.67 -0.68 15.56
C LYS A 21 50.84 -0.15 16.39
N LYS A 22 50.63 0.07 17.69
CA LYS A 22 51.67 0.62 18.59
C LYS A 22 52.93 -0.26 18.65
N ASN A 23 52.81 -1.44 19.27
CA ASN A 23 53.96 -2.32 19.56
C ASN A 23 53.95 -3.62 18.75
N VAL A 24 52.91 -3.83 17.94
CA VAL A 24 52.69 -5.08 17.17
C VAL A 24 52.89 -6.30 18.07
N ALA A 25 52.10 -6.42 19.14
CA ALA A 25 52.24 -7.53 20.10
C ALA A 25 52.03 -8.88 19.41
N ASP A 26 51.08 -8.92 18.47
CA ASP A 26 50.81 -10.06 17.58
C ASP A 26 51.15 -9.69 16.12
N ILE A 27 52.10 -10.41 15.53
CA ILE A 27 52.49 -10.24 14.13
C ILE A 27 51.44 -10.86 13.19
N GLU A 28 50.68 -11.86 13.65
CA GLU A 28 49.63 -12.44 12.84
C GLU A 28 48.51 -11.44 12.54
N ASP A 29 48.24 -10.52 13.46
CA ASP A 29 47.26 -9.47 13.25
C ASP A 29 47.66 -8.53 12.10
N VAL A 30 48.96 -8.19 12.00
CA VAL A 30 49.51 -7.45 10.86
C VAL A 30 49.32 -8.23 9.56
N LEU A 31 49.59 -9.54 9.57
CA LEU A 31 49.43 -10.40 8.38
C LEU A 31 47.97 -10.53 7.93
N ARG A 32 47.02 -10.61 8.88
CA ARG A 32 45.57 -10.58 8.59
C ARG A 32 45.19 -9.27 7.90
N THR A 33 45.66 -8.15 8.42
CA THR A 33 45.37 -6.83 7.85
C THR A 33 46.05 -6.61 6.50
N ILE A 34 47.30 -7.06 6.31
CA ILE A 34 47.97 -7.06 4.99
C ILE A 34 47.16 -7.88 3.98
N THR A 35 46.73 -9.08 4.36
CA THR A 35 45.89 -9.94 3.51
C THR A 35 44.58 -9.24 3.15
N ALA A 36 43.94 -8.58 4.11
CA ALA A 36 42.71 -7.83 3.92
C ALA A 36 42.87 -6.63 2.97
N PHE A 37 43.94 -5.84 3.12
CA PHE A 37 44.24 -4.72 2.23
C PHE A 37 44.59 -5.18 0.82
N ALA A 38 45.37 -6.25 0.66
CA ALA A 38 45.67 -6.80 -0.66
C ALA A 38 44.41 -7.36 -1.34
N ASN A 39 43.51 -7.98 -0.57
CA ASN A 39 42.20 -8.41 -1.06
C ASN A 39 41.31 -7.25 -1.48
N ASP A 40 41.56 -6.03 -1.01
CA ASP A 40 40.94 -4.77 -1.45
C ASP A 40 39.44 -4.92 -1.78
N PHE A 41 38.68 -5.42 -0.81
CA PHE A 41 37.30 -5.84 -1.05
C PHE A 41 36.40 -4.68 -1.52
N GLN A 42 36.69 -3.46 -1.06
CA GLN A 42 35.99 -2.23 -1.42
C GLN A 42 36.54 -1.55 -2.68
N ASN A 43 37.61 -2.08 -3.28
CA ASN A 43 38.27 -1.54 -4.49
C ASN A 43 38.77 -0.09 -4.30
N LEU A 44 39.46 0.16 -3.18
CA LEU A 44 40.07 1.45 -2.83
C LEU A 44 41.55 1.53 -3.26
N GLY A 45 42.13 0.43 -3.76
CA GLY A 45 43.50 0.35 -4.24
C GLY A 45 44.50 -0.20 -3.21
N GLY A 46 44.03 -0.73 -2.07
CA GLY A 46 44.87 -1.25 -0.99
C GLY A 46 44.93 -0.34 0.23
N GLY A 47 46.01 -0.42 1.01
CA GLY A 47 46.14 0.32 2.26
C GLY A 47 47.53 0.34 2.88
N TYR A 48 47.62 0.93 4.07
CA TYR A 48 48.83 1.16 4.85
C TYR A 48 48.69 0.53 6.23
N VAL A 49 49.65 -0.32 6.61
CA VAL A 49 49.78 -0.82 7.98
C VAL A 49 50.96 -0.11 8.64
N ILE A 50 50.69 0.70 9.65
CA ILE A 50 51.71 1.51 10.32
C ILE A 50 52.01 0.90 11.70
N CYS A 51 53.25 0.48 11.89
CA CYS A 51 53.75 -0.09 13.13
C CYS A 51 54.60 0.95 13.88
N GLY A 52 54.36 1.13 15.18
CA GLY A 52 54.95 2.22 15.99
C GLY A 52 54.05 3.45 16.13
N ALA A 53 52.75 3.32 15.86
CA ALA A 53 51.78 4.42 15.93
C ALA A 53 50.48 3.95 16.61
N GLU A 54 49.79 4.86 17.30
CA GLU A 54 48.51 4.57 17.94
C GLU A 54 47.51 5.74 17.83
N GLU A 55 46.23 5.41 17.76
CA GLU A 55 45.14 6.38 17.89
C GLU A 55 44.79 6.56 19.38
N THR A 56 44.95 7.77 19.88
CA THR A 56 44.62 8.22 21.25
C THR A 56 43.51 9.26 21.20
N GLN A 57 43.11 9.79 22.36
CA GLN A 57 42.16 10.90 22.46
C GLN A 57 42.87 12.14 22.99
N ASP A 58 42.55 13.30 22.44
CA ASP A 58 42.99 14.58 22.97
C ASP A 58 42.24 14.97 24.27
N GLU A 59 42.62 16.11 24.85
CA GLU A 59 42.03 16.65 26.10
C GLU A 59 40.52 16.92 26.00
N HIS A 60 39.96 16.93 24.78
CA HIS A 60 38.55 17.17 24.48
C HIS A 60 37.81 15.90 24.00
N GLY A 61 38.49 14.75 23.96
CA GLY A 61 37.92 13.47 23.53
C GLY A 61 37.90 13.24 22.02
N PHE A 62 38.57 14.09 21.22
CA PHE A 62 38.72 13.87 19.77
C PHE A 62 39.91 12.96 19.45
N PRO A 63 39.86 12.20 18.34
CA PRO A 63 40.96 11.32 17.94
C PRO A 63 42.25 12.10 17.65
N LYS A 64 43.36 11.63 18.23
CA LYS A 64 44.72 12.14 18.01
C LYS A 64 45.67 10.97 17.79
N VAL A 65 46.41 10.97 16.68
CA VAL A 65 47.41 9.92 16.41
C VAL A 65 48.75 10.32 17.01
N GLU A 66 49.40 9.38 17.71
CA GLU A 66 50.75 9.54 18.26
C GLU A 66 51.70 8.53 17.60
N PHE A 67 52.97 8.92 17.44
CA PHE A 67 53.98 8.14 16.72
C PHE A 67 55.15 7.78 17.65
N PRO A 68 54.93 7.01 18.74
CA PRO A 68 55.99 6.67 19.68
C PRO A 68 57.18 5.95 19.01
N GLY A 69 56.93 5.23 17.92
CA GLY A 69 57.91 4.45 17.18
C GLY A 69 58.18 3.10 17.83
N VAL A 70 59.08 2.33 17.20
CA VAL A 70 59.61 1.08 17.72
C VAL A 70 61.14 1.12 17.78
N THR A 71 61.70 0.34 18.70
CA THR A 71 63.16 0.18 18.84
C THR A 71 63.77 -0.54 17.63
N SER A 72 65.05 -0.30 17.33
CA SER A 72 65.74 -0.93 16.18
C SER A 72 65.67 -2.47 16.19
N ARG A 73 65.75 -3.10 17.37
CA ARG A 73 65.61 -4.57 17.50
C ARG A 73 64.23 -5.03 17.07
N ARG A 74 63.18 -4.36 17.57
CA ARG A 74 61.79 -4.71 17.28
C ARG A 74 61.43 -4.40 15.83
N PHE A 75 61.95 -3.32 15.27
CA PHE A 75 61.80 -2.96 13.85
C PHE A 75 62.24 -4.11 12.93
N LYS A 76 63.48 -4.60 13.10
CA LYS A 76 64.03 -5.70 12.28
C LYS A 76 63.28 -7.02 12.48
N GLU A 77 62.81 -7.27 13.71
CA GLU A 77 62.02 -8.46 14.02
C GLU A 77 60.67 -8.43 13.29
N ILE A 78 59.94 -7.32 13.37
CA ILE A 78 58.63 -7.14 12.71
C ILE A 78 58.82 -7.22 11.19
N GLU A 79 59.72 -6.41 10.63
CA GLU A 79 59.99 -6.39 9.18
C GLU A 79 60.36 -7.77 8.66
N GLY A 80 61.36 -8.42 9.28
CA GLY A 80 61.85 -9.72 8.83
C GLY A 80 60.78 -10.82 8.91
N LYS A 81 60.02 -10.88 10.02
CA LYS A 81 58.99 -11.91 10.20
C LYS A 81 57.76 -11.67 9.33
N VAL A 82 57.29 -10.42 9.20
CA VAL A 82 56.18 -10.08 8.30
C VAL A 82 56.55 -10.42 6.86
N MET A 83 57.72 -10.02 6.38
CA MET A 83 58.16 -10.31 5.00
C MET A 83 58.41 -11.81 4.75
N ALA A 84 58.80 -12.58 5.76
CA ALA A 84 58.93 -14.03 5.66
C ALA A 84 57.56 -14.71 5.59
N ASP A 85 56.65 -14.36 6.50
CA ASP A 85 55.32 -14.98 6.57
C ASP A 85 54.41 -14.54 5.40
N CYS A 86 54.59 -13.34 4.85
CA CYS A 86 53.91 -12.93 3.61
C CYS A 86 54.28 -13.79 2.39
N ARG A 87 55.50 -14.35 2.36
CA ARG A 87 55.95 -15.28 1.30
C ARG A 87 55.62 -16.74 1.60
N GLY A 88 55.66 -17.13 2.88
CA GLY A 88 55.51 -18.53 3.28
C GLY A 88 54.09 -18.95 3.69
N LYS A 89 53.27 -18.02 4.16
CA LYS A 89 51.94 -18.30 4.75
C LYS A 89 50.78 -17.63 4.03
N ILE A 90 51.03 -16.68 3.14
CA ILE A 90 50.00 -16.05 2.31
C ILE A 90 50.06 -16.63 0.90
N ASP A 91 48.91 -17.05 0.37
CA ASP A 91 48.78 -17.63 -0.97
C ASP A 91 47.62 -16.98 -1.75
N PRO A 92 47.86 -16.45 -2.97
CA PRO A 92 49.17 -16.21 -3.58
C PRO A 92 50.05 -15.26 -2.74
N GLU A 93 51.37 -15.27 -2.92
CA GLU A 93 52.28 -14.44 -2.10
C GLU A 93 52.02 -12.93 -2.26
N ILE A 94 52.27 -12.17 -1.18
CA ILE A 94 52.21 -10.70 -1.17
C ILE A 94 53.59 -10.14 -0.83
N ALA A 95 54.00 -9.09 -1.54
CA ALA A 95 55.22 -8.34 -1.23
C ALA A 95 54.86 -6.87 -0.95
N PRO A 96 54.61 -6.49 0.32
CA PRO A 96 54.38 -5.10 0.69
C PRO A 96 55.61 -4.24 0.43
N ILE A 97 55.40 -2.97 0.09
CA ILE A 97 56.48 -1.97 0.02
C ILE A 97 56.72 -1.46 1.44
N VAL A 98 57.98 -1.51 1.89
CA VAL A 98 58.36 -1.09 3.24
C VAL A 98 58.96 0.29 3.19
N VAL A 99 58.44 1.20 4.02
CA VAL A 99 58.98 2.55 4.22
C VAL A 99 59.26 2.76 5.70
N GLU A 100 60.39 3.38 6.01
CA GLU A 100 60.76 3.76 7.36
C GLU A 100 60.64 5.27 7.58
N GLN A 101 60.21 5.67 8.78
CA GLN A 101 60.11 7.07 9.18
C GLN A 101 60.59 7.30 10.62
N PRO A 102 61.07 8.51 10.97
CA PRO A 102 61.41 8.83 12.35
C PRO A 102 60.15 8.84 13.23
N GLY A 103 60.23 8.26 14.43
CA GLY A 103 59.20 8.42 15.46
C GLY A 103 59.38 9.70 16.28
N GLU A 104 58.40 10.03 17.11
CA GLU A 104 58.44 11.17 18.05
C GLU A 104 59.48 10.94 19.16
N VAL A 105 59.72 9.68 19.54
CA VAL A 105 60.76 9.33 20.51
C VAL A 105 62.11 9.21 19.80
N ILE A 106 63.09 9.98 20.28
CA ILE A 106 64.45 9.99 19.74
C ILE A 106 65.04 8.57 19.73
N GLY A 107 65.53 8.14 18.55
CA GLY A 107 66.12 6.82 18.35
C GLY A 107 65.12 5.70 18.04
N GLN A 108 63.82 6.00 17.98
CA GLN A 108 62.78 5.08 17.53
C GLN A 108 62.33 5.40 16.10
N ARG A 109 61.85 4.37 15.39
CA ARG A 109 61.37 4.49 14.01
C ARG A 109 59.98 3.90 13.86
N VAL A 110 59.21 4.48 12.96
CA VAL A 110 57.91 3.96 12.51
C VAL A 110 58.14 3.14 11.25
N LEU A 111 57.50 1.97 11.18
CA LEU A 111 57.58 1.04 10.06
C LEU A 111 56.24 1.03 9.32
N ILE A 112 56.25 1.33 8.03
CA ILE A 112 55.06 1.45 7.21
C ILE A 112 55.09 0.35 6.14
N PHE A 113 54.09 -0.52 6.15
CA PHE A 113 53.84 -1.47 5.06
C PHE A 113 52.77 -0.88 4.13
N ILE A 114 53.16 -0.54 2.91
CA ILE A 114 52.24 -0.16 1.85
C ILE A 114 51.82 -1.43 1.11
N VAL A 115 50.53 -1.71 1.12
CA VAL A 115 49.95 -2.93 0.55
C VAL A 115 49.06 -2.52 -0.63
N PRO A 116 49.53 -2.66 -1.88
CA PRO A 116 48.69 -2.39 -3.04
C PRO A 116 47.59 -3.43 -3.17
N GLY A 117 46.42 -3.01 -3.64
CA GLY A 117 45.32 -3.91 -3.98
C GLY A 117 45.72 -4.88 -5.09
N SER A 118 45.49 -6.17 -4.87
CA SER A 118 45.81 -7.23 -5.81
C SER A 118 44.64 -7.57 -6.72
N ARG A 119 44.93 -8.19 -7.88
CA ARG A 119 43.92 -8.73 -8.79
C ARG A 119 43.44 -10.12 -8.39
N THR A 120 44.21 -10.85 -7.60
CA THR A 120 43.85 -12.20 -7.11
C THR A 120 43.36 -12.15 -5.67
N ALA A 121 42.64 -13.19 -5.25
CA ALA A 121 42.24 -13.35 -3.85
C ALA A 121 43.34 -14.07 -3.07
N HIS A 122 43.75 -13.49 -1.94
CA HIS A 122 44.81 -13.96 -1.07
C HIS A 122 44.23 -14.56 0.20
N SER A 123 44.75 -15.72 0.59
CA SER A 123 44.42 -16.43 1.82
C SER A 123 45.65 -16.48 2.74
N TYR A 124 45.43 -16.43 4.05
CA TYR A 124 46.46 -16.48 5.07
C TYR A 124 46.32 -17.74 5.93
N ARG A 125 47.41 -18.49 6.09
CA ARG A 125 47.51 -19.65 6.99
C ARG A 125 48.08 -19.22 8.34
N SER A 126 47.19 -19.03 9.33
CA SER A 126 47.57 -18.70 10.72
C SER A 126 48.28 -19.86 11.40
N SER A 127 49.22 -19.56 12.31
CA SER A 127 50.02 -20.58 12.98
C SER A 127 49.13 -21.38 13.95
N GLY A 128 49.02 -22.70 13.71
CA GLY A 128 48.16 -23.58 14.52
C GLY A 128 46.80 -23.91 13.90
N LYS A 129 46.51 -23.42 12.68
CA LYS A 129 45.37 -23.88 11.87
C LYS A 129 45.85 -24.48 10.55
N ASP A 130 45.30 -25.63 10.18
CA ASP A 130 45.62 -26.29 8.90
C ASP A 130 44.96 -25.59 7.70
N ALA A 131 43.86 -24.86 7.94
CA ALA A 131 43.09 -24.20 6.89
C ALA A 131 43.55 -22.74 6.65
N SER A 132 43.77 -22.40 5.38
CA SER A 132 43.99 -21.01 4.96
C SER A 132 42.68 -20.22 5.01
N THR A 133 42.75 -18.99 5.48
CA THR A 133 41.58 -18.13 5.74
C THR A 133 41.68 -16.84 4.93
N TYR A 134 40.58 -16.39 4.33
CA TYR A 134 40.52 -15.12 3.61
C TYR A 134 40.11 -14.00 4.57
N TYR A 135 40.80 -12.88 4.51
CA TYR A 135 40.48 -11.69 5.31
C TYR A 135 40.09 -10.54 4.40
N ILE A 136 39.14 -9.73 4.84
CA ILE A 136 38.68 -8.52 4.15
C ILE A 136 38.58 -7.35 5.14
N ARG A 137 38.78 -6.15 4.62
CA ARG A 137 38.62 -4.92 5.40
C ARG A 137 37.19 -4.40 5.27
N VAL A 138 36.60 -4.09 6.41
CA VAL A 138 35.20 -3.67 6.53
C VAL A 138 35.14 -2.46 7.43
N SER A 139 34.97 -1.28 6.84
CA SER A 139 35.13 -0.03 7.57
C SER A 139 36.51 -0.02 8.26
N ARG A 140 36.57 -0.08 9.59
CA ARG A 140 37.82 -0.08 10.37
C ARG A 140 38.29 -1.45 10.82
N GLU A 141 37.53 -2.51 10.53
CA GLU A 141 37.84 -3.83 11.08
C GLU A 141 38.32 -4.80 10.00
N THR A 142 39.32 -5.60 10.36
CA THR A 142 39.75 -6.76 9.59
C THR A 142 38.95 -7.97 10.04
N ILE A 143 38.07 -8.48 9.17
CA ILE A 143 37.24 -9.65 9.47
C ILE A 143 37.58 -10.83 8.55
N GLU A 144 37.26 -12.03 9.01
CA GLU A 144 37.30 -13.24 8.20
C GLU A 144 36.16 -13.21 7.18
N ALA A 145 36.48 -13.38 5.89
CA ALA A 145 35.48 -13.51 4.84
C ALA A 145 34.87 -14.92 4.90
N LYS A 146 33.60 -15.00 5.33
CA LYS A 146 32.81 -16.24 5.36
C LYS A 146 31.63 -16.18 4.40
N ASN A 147 31.10 -17.35 4.04
CA ASN A 147 29.85 -17.50 3.28
C ASN A 147 29.81 -16.59 2.03
N GLY A 148 28.77 -15.78 1.89
CA GLY A 148 28.58 -14.87 0.76
C GLY A 148 29.71 -13.83 0.58
N MET A 149 30.38 -13.40 1.65
CA MET A 149 31.50 -12.45 1.55
C MET A 149 32.73 -13.09 0.90
N LEU A 150 33.03 -14.34 1.27
CA LEU A 150 34.11 -15.11 0.64
C LEU A 150 33.84 -15.29 -0.85
N ARG A 151 32.64 -15.73 -1.19
CA ARG A 151 32.28 -15.92 -2.60
C ARG A 151 32.32 -14.61 -3.38
N GLU A 152 31.79 -13.52 -2.82
CA GLU A 152 31.87 -12.21 -3.47
C GLU A 152 33.32 -11.80 -3.71
N LEU A 153 34.22 -12.02 -2.75
CA LEU A 153 35.65 -11.77 -2.92
C LEU A 153 36.22 -12.60 -4.07
N LEU A 154 35.98 -13.92 -4.07
CA LEU A 154 36.51 -14.84 -5.08
C LEU A 154 35.98 -14.52 -6.49
N VAL A 155 34.70 -14.16 -6.61
CA VAL A 155 34.09 -13.74 -7.88
C VAL A 155 34.67 -12.41 -8.35
N ARG A 156 34.82 -11.42 -7.47
CA ARG A 156 35.43 -10.12 -7.82
C ARG A 156 36.87 -10.25 -8.29
N LYS A 157 37.63 -11.17 -7.69
CA LYS A 157 39.03 -11.45 -8.06
C LYS A 157 39.16 -12.48 -9.19
N GLY A 158 38.04 -12.92 -9.79
CA GLY A 158 38.03 -13.85 -10.92
C GLY A 158 38.47 -15.28 -10.61
N ALA A 159 38.60 -15.64 -9.32
CA ALA A 159 38.94 -16.99 -8.89
C ALA A 159 37.74 -17.95 -9.02
N GLN A 160 36.52 -17.42 -9.01
CA GLN A 160 35.29 -18.19 -9.22
C GLN A 160 34.37 -17.50 -10.23
N GLU A 161 33.66 -18.30 -11.01
CA GLU A 161 32.61 -17.78 -11.89
C GLU A 161 31.38 -17.35 -11.04
N PRO A 162 30.72 -16.22 -11.39
CA PRO A 162 29.45 -15.84 -10.77
C PRO A 162 28.44 -16.99 -10.75
N TRP A 163 27.64 -17.09 -9.69
CA TRP A 163 26.70 -18.20 -9.52
C TRP A 163 25.74 -18.37 -10.70
N ASP A 164 25.17 -17.27 -11.18
CA ASP A 164 24.21 -17.28 -12.28
C ASP A 164 24.82 -17.88 -13.55
N ARG A 165 26.10 -17.61 -13.80
CA ARG A 165 26.85 -18.15 -14.95
C ARG A 165 27.38 -19.56 -14.72
N SER A 166 27.53 -20.03 -13.49
CA SER A 166 27.95 -21.41 -13.23
C SER A 166 26.88 -22.45 -13.64
N PHE A 167 27.19 -23.74 -13.54
CA PHE A 167 26.25 -24.83 -13.81
C PHE A 167 26.16 -25.78 -12.62
N HIS A 168 25.01 -26.42 -12.46
CA HIS A 168 24.81 -27.45 -11.44
C HIS A 168 25.07 -28.85 -12.01
N PRO A 169 25.85 -29.73 -11.35
CA PRO A 169 26.22 -31.04 -11.91
C PRO A 169 25.04 -31.97 -12.22
N LYS A 170 23.95 -31.88 -11.44
CA LYS A 170 22.74 -32.68 -11.63
C LYS A 170 21.80 -32.13 -12.72
N ALA A 171 21.99 -30.89 -13.16
CA ALA A 171 21.08 -30.26 -14.10
C ALA A 171 21.27 -30.80 -15.52
N THR A 172 20.15 -30.98 -16.22
CA THR A 172 20.05 -31.50 -17.58
C THR A 172 19.12 -30.62 -18.42
N LEU A 173 19.07 -30.85 -19.72
CA LEU A 173 18.13 -30.13 -20.59
C LEU A 173 16.66 -30.53 -20.33
N ASP A 174 16.42 -31.72 -19.77
CA ASP A 174 15.07 -32.18 -19.42
C ASP A 174 14.43 -31.33 -18.31
N ASP A 175 15.25 -30.66 -17.50
CA ASP A 175 14.80 -29.75 -16.43
C ASP A 175 14.26 -28.42 -17.00
N ILE A 176 14.53 -28.11 -18.27
CA ILE A 176 14.10 -26.89 -18.93
C ILE A 176 12.72 -27.07 -19.58
N ASP A 177 11.85 -26.10 -19.37
CA ASP A 177 10.62 -25.92 -20.14
C ASP A 177 10.92 -25.24 -21.47
N LEU A 178 11.10 -26.06 -22.51
CA LEU A 178 11.40 -25.60 -23.87
C LEU A 178 10.25 -24.77 -24.49
N LEU A 179 9.00 -24.97 -24.05
CA LEU A 179 7.87 -24.18 -24.55
C LEU A 179 7.89 -22.77 -23.94
N ALA A 180 8.10 -22.68 -22.62
CA ALA A 180 8.27 -21.40 -21.95
C ALA A 180 9.49 -20.65 -22.49
N PHE A 181 10.61 -21.35 -22.71
CA PHE A 181 11.81 -20.76 -23.30
C PHE A 181 11.57 -20.24 -24.72
N ARG A 182 10.89 -21.01 -25.57
CA ARG A 182 10.53 -20.56 -26.93
C ARG A 182 9.66 -19.30 -26.91
N SER A 183 8.68 -19.24 -26.00
CA SER A 183 7.84 -18.04 -25.85
C SER A 183 8.68 -16.82 -25.49
N VAL A 184 9.65 -16.97 -24.59
CA VAL A 184 10.58 -15.89 -24.23
C VAL A 184 11.44 -15.48 -25.43
N LEU A 185 12.00 -16.42 -26.20
CA LEU A 185 12.76 -16.08 -27.40
C LEU A 185 11.95 -15.26 -28.40
N GLN A 186 10.66 -15.57 -28.57
CA GLN A 186 9.75 -14.82 -29.42
C GLN A 186 9.52 -13.41 -28.89
N GLN A 187 9.23 -13.27 -27.59
CA GLN A 187 9.03 -11.97 -26.95
C GLN A 187 10.28 -11.08 -27.01
N THR A 188 11.46 -11.66 -26.86
CA THR A 188 12.72 -10.91 -26.90
C THR A 188 13.25 -10.66 -28.31
N GLY A 189 12.60 -11.19 -29.35
CA GLY A 189 13.02 -11.07 -30.75
C GLY A 189 14.24 -11.93 -31.13
N ASN A 190 14.56 -12.95 -30.34
CA ASN A 190 15.72 -13.84 -30.53
C ASN A 190 15.34 -15.19 -31.18
N TRP A 191 14.06 -15.38 -31.51
CA TRP A 191 13.55 -16.61 -32.10
C TRP A 191 13.92 -16.73 -33.58
N ASN A 192 14.55 -17.85 -33.94
CA ASN A 192 14.84 -18.23 -35.32
C ASN A 192 14.17 -19.58 -35.63
N PRO A 193 13.17 -19.62 -36.53
CA PRO A 193 12.49 -20.86 -36.91
C PRO A 193 13.41 -21.95 -37.50
N SER A 194 14.56 -21.55 -38.05
CA SER A 194 15.52 -22.47 -38.68
C SER A 194 16.45 -23.16 -37.69
N VAL A 195 16.38 -22.81 -36.40
CA VAL A 195 17.23 -23.35 -35.33
C VAL A 195 16.37 -24.13 -34.34
N GLY A 196 16.77 -25.35 -33.97
CA GLY A 196 16.08 -26.12 -32.95
C GLY A 196 16.14 -25.39 -31.60
N VAL A 197 15.08 -25.50 -30.78
CA VAL A 197 15.04 -24.81 -29.47
C VAL A 197 16.19 -25.28 -28.57
N GLU A 198 16.58 -26.56 -28.66
CA GLU A 198 17.68 -27.15 -27.90
C GLU A 198 19.06 -26.66 -28.36
N ASP A 199 19.23 -26.29 -29.63
CA ASP A 199 20.50 -25.82 -30.20
C ASP A 199 20.95 -24.48 -29.59
N TYR A 200 20.02 -23.73 -28.99
CA TYR A 200 20.32 -22.51 -28.23
C TYR A 200 21.10 -22.79 -26.94
N PHE A 201 21.13 -24.04 -26.47
CA PHE A 201 21.94 -24.46 -25.32
C PHE A 201 23.35 -24.91 -25.71
N ASP A 202 23.72 -24.89 -26.99
CA ASP A 202 25.12 -25.12 -27.39
C ASP A 202 26.03 -24.01 -26.81
N GLU A 203 27.22 -24.40 -26.37
CA GLU A 203 28.21 -23.51 -25.77
C GLU A 203 28.69 -22.40 -26.73
N LYS A 204 28.57 -22.62 -28.04
CA LYS A 204 28.89 -21.63 -29.08
C LYS A 204 27.76 -20.63 -29.33
N THR A 205 26.53 -21.00 -28.99
CA THR A 205 25.35 -20.16 -29.24
C THR A 205 25.18 -19.17 -28.10
N ARG A 206 25.16 -17.87 -28.44
CA ARG A 206 24.90 -16.78 -27.50
C ARG A 206 23.74 -15.94 -27.98
N LEU A 207 22.80 -15.66 -27.08
CA LEU A 207 21.68 -14.76 -27.38
C LEU A 207 22.11 -13.29 -27.45
N SER A 208 23.18 -12.92 -26.76
CA SER A 208 23.74 -11.57 -26.76
C SER A 208 25.22 -11.61 -26.40
N ALA A 209 25.98 -10.57 -26.79
CA ALA A 209 27.35 -10.38 -26.33
C ALA A 209 27.45 -10.16 -24.80
N LEU A 210 26.35 -9.75 -24.16
CA LEU A 210 26.30 -9.42 -22.72
C LEU A 210 26.04 -10.63 -21.82
N VAL A 211 25.62 -11.77 -22.39
CA VAL A 211 25.24 -12.97 -21.64
C VAL A 211 26.02 -14.18 -22.18
N PRO A 212 26.55 -15.06 -21.31
CA PRO A 212 27.15 -16.30 -21.78
C PRO A 212 26.12 -17.21 -22.47
N SER A 213 26.61 -18.30 -23.08
CA SER A 213 25.76 -19.35 -23.63
C SER A 213 24.82 -19.91 -22.56
N LEU A 214 23.62 -20.35 -22.95
CA LEU A 214 22.64 -20.92 -22.02
C LEU A 214 23.10 -22.25 -21.43
N GLY A 215 23.87 -23.02 -22.20
CA GLY A 215 24.48 -24.26 -21.77
C GLY A 215 26.00 -24.22 -21.77
N VAL A 216 26.59 -25.18 -21.07
CA VAL A 216 28.04 -25.41 -21.00
C VAL A 216 28.29 -26.92 -20.99
N LYS A 217 29.37 -27.37 -21.64
CA LYS A 217 29.74 -28.79 -21.65
C LYS A 217 30.56 -29.13 -20.42
N GLY A 218 30.15 -30.19 -19.72
CA GLY A 218 30.92 -30.74 -18.61
C GLY A 218 32.33 -31.14 -19.08
N ILE A 219 33.34 -30.84 -18.26
CA ILE A 219 34.76 -31.07 -18.63
C ILE A 219 35.02 -32.55 -18.89
N LEU A 220 34.50 -33.41 -18.00
CA LEU A 220 34.73 -34.86 -17.99
C LEU A 220 33.76 -35.64 -18.86
N ASP A 221 32.45 -35.41 -18.70
CA ASP A 221 31.42 -36.20 -19.38
C ASP A 221 30.97 -35.63 -20.74
N LYS A 222 31.45 -34.43 -21.09
CA LYS A 222 31.13 -33.67 -22.31
C LYS A 222 29.63 -33.44 -22.53
N LYS A 223 28.78 -33.71 -21.53
CA LYS A 223 27.34 -33.49 -21.61
C LYS A 223 27.04 -32.00 -21.44
N THR A 224 26.19 -31.47 -22.30
CA THR A 224 25.68 -30.10 -22.20
C THR A 224 24.77 -29.99 -20.99
N ARG A 225 25.01 -28.98 -20.14
CA ARG A 225 24.18 -28.64 -18.99
C ARG A 225 23.73 -27.20 -19.06
N PRO A 226 22.49 -26.88 -18.68
CA PRO A 226 22.07 -25.51 -18.56
C PRO A 226 22.83 -24.81 -17.43
N ARG A 227 23.17 -23.53 -17.65
CA ARG A 227 23.71 -22.66 -16.59
C ARG A 227 22.60 -22.28 -15.62
N ASN A 228 22.97 -21.91 -14.40
CA ASN A 228 22.04 -21.68 -13.31
C ASN A 228 20.99 -20.61 -13.65
N PHE A 229 21.39 -19.53 -14.34
CA PHE A 229 20.46 -18.49 -14.79
C PHE A 229 19.38 -19.04 -15.74
N ALA A 230 19.72 -20.00 -16.61
CA ALA A 230 18.79 -20.63 -17.53
C ALA A 230 17.81 -21.55 -16.79
N ILE A 231 18.30 -22.26 -15.76
CA ILE A 231 17.47 -23.10 -14.89
C ILE A 231 16.44 -22.24 -14.14
N VAL A 232 16.83 -21.13 -13.51
CA VAL A 232 15.84 -20.32 -12.75
C VAL A 232 14.86 -19.55 -13.65
N LEU A 233 15.25 -19.17 -14.86
CA LEU A 233 14.38 -18.47 -15.82
C LEU A 233 13.43 -19.40 -16.57
N PHE A 234 13.90 -20.60 -16.93
CA PHE A 234 13.21 -21.47 -17.88
C PHE A 234 13.01 -22.90 -17.35
N GLY A 235 13.46 -23.20 -16.14
CA GLY A 235 13.29 -24.51 -15.54
C GLY A 235 11.83 -24.79 -15.17
N LYS A 236 11.44 -26.06 -15.31
CA LYS A 236 10.12 -26.56 -14.89
C LYS A 236 9.96 -26.42 -13.37
N GLU A 237 10.96 -26.90 -12.62
CA GLU A 237 10.99 -26.86 -11.16
C GLU A 237 12.38 -26.51 -10.62
N PRO A 238 12.80 -25.23 -10.68
CA PRO A 238 14.13 -24.80 -10.22
C PRO A 238 14.42 -25.15 -8.75
N ALA A 239 13.37 -25.24 -7.93
CA ALA A 239 13.46 -25.60 -6.52
C ALA A 239 14.04 -27.01 -6.25
N THR A 240 13.95 -27.92 -7.22
CA THR A 240 14.54 -29.28 -7.11
C THR A 240 16.07 -29.26 -7.17
N ILE A 241 16.63 -28.26 -7.86
CA ILE A 241 18.07 -28.06 -8.03
C ILE A 241 18.59 -27.07 -6.99
N PHE A 242 17.81 -26.02 -6.69
CA PHE A 242 18.13 -24.97 -5.73
C PHE A 242 17.00 -24.86 -4.70
N PRO A 243 17.10 -25.51 -3.52
CA PRO A 243 15.99 -25.64 -2.57
C PRO A 243 15.29 -24.33 -2.19
N GLY A 244 16.02 -23.22 -2.10
CA GLY A 244 15.44 -21.91 -1.81
C GLY A 244 14.78 -21.20 -3.00
N ALA A 245 14.87 -21.71 -4.23
CA ALA A 245 14.41 -21.04 -5.46
C ALA A 245 12.88 -21.03 -5.67
N TYR A 246 12.15 -20.60 -4.65
CA TYR A 246 10.72 -20.37 -4.66
C TYR A 246 10.37 -19.08 -3.89
N THR A 247 9.15 -18.60 -4.08
CA THR A 247 8.63 -17.42 -3.37
C THR A 247 7.50 -17.85 -2.44
N LYS A 248 7.61 -17.52 -1.16
CA LYS A 248 6.57 -17.77 -0.17
C LYS A 248 5.75 -16.51 0.05
N ILE A 249 4.42 -16.62 -0.02
CA ILE A 249 3.50 -15.53 0.31
C ILE A 249 2.68 -15.92 1.52
N SER A 250 2.51 -15.02 2.48
CA SER A 250 1.70 -15.25 3.67
C SER A 250 0.80 -14.04 3.94
N PHE A 251 -0.50 -14.28 4.10
CA PHE A 251 -1.49 -13.26 4.41
C PHE A 251 -1.91 -13.40 5.87
N TYR A 252 -1.70 -12.33 6.63
CA TYR A 252 -2.15 -12.21 8.00
C TYR A 252 -3.24 -11.12 8.05
N PRO A 253 -4.43 -11.44 8.59
CA PRO A 253 -5.43 -10.43 8.83
C PRO A 253 -4.88 -9.32 9.72
N GLY A 254 -4.22 -9.63 10.83
CA GLY A 254 -3.72 -8.65 11.80
C GLY A 254 -2.45 -7.88 11.40
N LYS A 255 -1.90 -7.13 12.38
CA LYS A 255 -0.64 -6.37 12.25
C LYS A 255 0.60 -7.21 12.60
N ASP A 256 0.40 -8.41 13.13
CA ASP A 256 1.46 -9.33 13.55
C ASP A 256 1.18 -10.78 13.13
N ARG A 257 2.12 -11.67 13.46
CA ARG A 257 2.08 -13.10 13.14
C ARG A 257 1.39 -13.95 14.23
N SER A 258 0.82 -13.33 15.26
CA SER A 258 0.18 -14.03 16.38
C SER A 258 -1.26 -14.46 16.08
N GLU A 259 -1.84 -13.95 14.99
CA GLU A 259 -3.18 -14.26 14.51
C GLU A 259 -3.37 -15.77 14.22
N PRO A 260 -4.51 -16.36 14.63
CA PRO A 260 -4.77 -17.80 14.50
C PRO A 260 -5.02 -18.26 13.06
N THR A 261 -5.39 -17.35 12.15
CA THR A 261 -5.66 -17.64 10.75
C THR A 261 -4.65 -16.97 9.83
N SER A 262 -3.92 -17.76 9.03
CA SER A 262 -3.04 -17.24 7.97
C SER A 262 -3.19 -18.07 6.71
N GLU A 263 -3.29 -17.42 5.55
CA GLU A 263 -3.19 -18.10 4.26
C GLU A 263 -1.73 -18.10 3.80
N ARG A 264 -1.24 -19.23 3.30
CA ARG A 264 0.14 -19.37 2.85
C ARG A 264 0.19 -20.04 1.48
N TYR A 265 0.96 -19.43 0.58
CA TYR A 265 1.15 -19.89 -0.78
C TYR A 265 2.64 -20.05 -1.05
N GLU A 266 3.03 -21.19 -1.62
CA GLU A 266 4.39 -21.45 -2.09
C GLU A 266 4.40 -21.43 -3.61
N LEU A 267 5.05 -20.42 -4.17
CA LEU A 267 5.14 -20.19 -5.60
C LEU A 267 6.43 -20.82 -6.12
N VAL A 268 6.28 -21.99 -6.72
CA VAL A 268 7.34 -22.74 -7.41
C VAL A 268 7.30 -22.51 -8.93
N GLY A 269 8.34 -22.98 -9.62
CA GLY A 269 8.51 -22.83 -11.07
C GLY A 269 9.51 -21.74 -11.42
N SER A 270 9.51 -21.29 -12.67
CA SER A 270 10.42 -20.22 -13.10
C SER A 270 10.20 -18.92 -12.36
N ILE A 271 11.24 -18.11 -12.23
CA ILE A 271 11.18 -16.81 -11.53
C ILE A 271 10.20 -15.83 -12.19
N VAL A 272 9.95 -15.99 -13.50
CA VAL A 272 8.91 -15.23 -14.23
C VAL A 272 7.52 -15.65 -13.77
N ALA A 273 7.25 -16.96 -13.69
CA ALA A 273 5.98 -17.48 -13.21
C ALA A 273 5.74 -17.12 -11.74
N GLN A 274 6.79 -17.18 -10.90
CA GLN A 274 6.74 -16.76 -9.50
C GLN A 274 6.33 -15.28 -9.39
N ALA A 275 6.96 -14.38 -10.15
CA ALA A 275 6.63 -12.95 -10.14
C ALA A 275 5.19 -12.68 -10.60
N GLN A 276 4.73 -13.33 -11.67
CA GLN A 276 3.36 -13.18 -12.19
C GLN A 276 2.32 -13.65 -11.18
N ARG A 277 2.46 -14.87 -10.65
CA ARG A 277 1.54 -15.43 -9.65
C ARG A 277 1.55 -14.63 -8.35
N ALA A 278 2.71 -14.11 -7.93
CA ALA A 278 2.81 -13.25 -6.77
C ALA A 278 1.98 -11.98 -6.96
N MET A 279 2.09 -11.34 -8.12
CA MET A 279 1.30 -10.15 -8.44
C MET A 279 -0.19 -10.44 -8.56
N GLU A 280 -0.58 -11.57 -9.13
CA GLU A 280 -2.00 -11.99 -9.18
C GLU A 280 -2.59 -12.16 -7.78
N LEU A 281 -1.90 -12.89 -6.90
CA LEU A 281 -2.34 -13.07 -5.51
C LEU A 281 -2.39 -11.73 -4.76
N LEU A 282 -1.36 -10.89 -4.91
CA LEU A 282 -1.34 -9.57 -4.29
C LEU A 282 -2.51 -8.70 -4.78
N LYS A 283 -2.84 -8.71 -6.07
CA LYS A 283 -3.99 -7.97 -6.62
C LYS A 283 -5.33 -8.48 -6.07
N THR A 284 -5.51 -9.80 -6.01
CA THR A 284 -6.74 -10.41 -5.47
C THR A 284 -6.95 -10.02 -4.00
N HIS A 285 -5.88 -9.99 -3.20
CA HIS A 285 -5.95 -9.61 -1.78
C HIS A 285 -5.84 -8.10 -1.53
N SER A 286 -5.45 -7.29 -2.51
CA SER A 286 -5.35 -5.82 -2.39
C SER A 286 -6.63 -5.10 -2.83
N SER A 287 -7.79 -5.77 -2.76
CA SER A 287 -9.09 -5.33 -3.28
C SER A 287 -9.26 -3.81 -3.22
N THR A 288 -9.38 -3.18 -4.39
CA THR A 288 -9.67 -1.76 -4.55
C THR A 288 -11.02 -1.48 -3.91
N VAL A 289 -11.03 -0.73 -2.82
CA VAL A 289 -12.28 -0.36 -2.17
C VAL A 289 -12.98 0.68 -3.04
N PHE A 290 -14.21 0.38 -3.44
CA PHE A 290 -15.06 1.29 -4.20
C PHE A 290 -15.88 2.14 -3.23
N ASP A 291 -15.45 3.37 -3.00
CA ASP A 291 -16.34 4.41 -2.50
C ASP A 291 -17.04 5.04 -3.72
N LYS A 292 -18.38 4.93 -3.77
CA LYS A 292 -19.22 5.53 -4.83
C LYS A 292 -19.74 6.91 -4.43
N GLU A 293 -19.61 7.30 -3.17
CA GLU A 293 -20.21 8.51 -2.61
C GLU A 293 -19.19 9.62 -2.36
N SER A 294 -17.89 9.30 -2.32
CA SER A 294 -16.83 10.31 -2.25
C SER A 294 -16.51 10.91 -3.63
N PRO A 295 -16.38 12.26 -3.75
CA PRO A 295 -15.88 12.90 -4.96
C PRO A 295 -14.39 12.64 -5.21
N GLU A 296 -13.67 12.05 -4.24
CA GLU A 296 -12.27 11.67 -4.42
C GLU A 296 -12.14 10.29 -5.08
N PRO A 297 -11.24 10.13 -6.08
CA PRO A 297 -11.06 8.86 -6.75
C PRO A 297 -10.58 7.77 -5.78
N ASN A 298 -11.14 6.57 -5.91
CA ASN A 298 -10.76 5.39 -5.14
C ASN A 298 -9.25 5.15 -5.23
N LYS A 299 -8.58 5.25 -4.09
CA LYS A 299 -7.15 4.95 -3.98
C LYS A 299 -7.01 3.46 -3.71
N THR A 300 -6.06 2.80 -4.37
CA THR A 300 -5.72 1.40 -4.11
C THR A 300 -5.01 1.26 -2.75
N LYS A 301 -5.00 0.05 -2.15
CA LYS A 301 -4.31 -0.20 -0.87
C LYS A 301 -2.81 0.10 -0.96
N TYR A 302 -2.24 -0.28 -2.10
CA TYR A 302 -0.86 -0.05 -2.47
C TYR A 302 -0.81 0.38 -3.94
N PRO A 303 0.18 1.20 -4.35
CA PRO A 303 0.40 1.46 -5.77
C PRO A 303 0.84 0.16 -6.47
N GLU A 304 0.11 -0.27 -7.51
CA GLU A 304 0.41 -1.50 -8.25
C GLU A 304 1.86 -1.54 -8.75
N ARG A 305 2.34 -0.38 -9.25
CA ARG A 305 3.71 -0.23 -9.74
C ARG A 305 4.77 -0.34 -8.63
N ALA A 306 4.48 0.14 -7.42
CA ALA A 306 5.39 -0.02 -6.27
C ALA A 306 5.49 -1.50 -5.87
N LEU A 307 4.35 -2.20 -5.79
CA LEU A 307 4.31 -3.64 -5.49
C LEU A 307 5.07 -4.45 -6.55
N GLN A 308 4.79 -4.20 -7.84
CA GLN A 308 5.44 -4.91 -8.93
C GLN A 308 6.95 -4.73 -8.86
N GLU A 309 7.42 -3.49 -8.72
CA GLU A 309 8.84 -3.19 -8.68
C GLU A 309 9.52 -3.82 -7.46
N ALA A 310 8.88 -3.80 -6.28
CA ALA A 310 9.42 -4.42 -5.07
C ALA A 310 9.50 -5.95 -5.18
N VAL A 311 8.47 -6.62 -5.72
CA VAL A 311 8.45 -8.07 -5.91
C VAL A 311 9.49 -8.51 -6.93
N VAL A 312 9.54 -7.83 -8.08
CA VAL A 312 10.51 -8.13 -9.15
C VAL A 312 11.93 -7.93 -8.64
N ASN A 313 12.22 -6.82 -7.95
CA ASN A 313 13.55 -6.57 -7.39
C ASN A 313 13.95 -7.63 -6.36
N ALA A 314 13.02 -8.04 -5.49
CA ALA A 314 13.29 -9.09 -4.52
C ALA A 314 13.65 -10.43 -5.17
N ILE A 315 13.00 -10.80 -6.28
CA ILE A 315 13.29 -12.03 -7.02
C ILE A 315 14.59 -11.90 -7.83
N ALA A 316 14.80 -10.77 -8.51
CA ALA A 316 15.92 -10.62 -9.44
C ALA A 316 17.28 -10.46 -8.73
N HIS A 317 17.28 -9.75 -7.58
CA HIS A 317 18.48 -9.53 -6.78
C HIS A 317 18.73 -10.60 -5.71
N ARG A 318 17.85 -11.61 -5.59
CA ARG A 318 18.00 -12.71 -4.62
C ARG A 318 19.34 -13.41 -4.73
N ASP A 319 19.89 -13.78 -3.58
CA ASP A 319 20.93 -14.79 -3.46
C ASP A 319 20.33 -16.19 -3.61
N TYR A 320 20.51 -16.81 -4.77
CA TYR A 320 19.97 -18.13 -5.09
C TYR A 320 20.78 -19.29 -4.51
N GLU A 321 21.92 -19.01 -3.88
CA GLU A 321 22.68 -20.00 -3.13
C GLU A 321 22.13 -20.20 -1.72
N SER A 322 21.36 -19.23 -1.21
CA SER A 322 20.65 -19.38 0.05
C SER A 322 19.48 -20.36 -0.12
N ASP A 323 19.32 -21.22 0.88
CA ASP A 323 18.16 -22.09 1.01
C ASP A 323 16.90 -21.33 1.48
N GLU A 324 17.04 -20.07 1.93
CA GLU A 324 15.90 -19.24 2.30
C GLU A 324 15.15 -18.76 1.05
N PRO A 325 13.81 -18.87 0.99
CA PRO A 325 13.02 -18.34 -0.12
C PRO A 325 12.89 -16.81 -0.06
N THR A 326 12.49 -16.19 -1.17
CA THR A 326 11.89 -14.85 -1.12
C THR A 326 10.59 -14.96 -0.32
N SER A 327 10.40 -14.12 0.70
CA SER A 327 9.18 -14.13 1.51
C SER A 327 8.43 -12.82 1.41
N ILE A 328 7.17 -12.89 1.00
CA ILE A 328 6.22 -11.78 0.94
C ILE A 328 5.21 -11.98 2.06
N THR A 329 5.24 -11.11 3.07
CA THR A 329 4.29 -11.14 4.17
C THR A 329 3.36 -9.95 4.06
N VAL A 330 2.07 -10.23 3.86
CA VAL A 330 1.03 -9.21 3.76
C VAL A 330 0.33 -9.12 5.10
N PHE A 331 0.45 -7.98 5.74
CA PHE A 331 -0.29 -7.63 6.94
C PHE A 331 -1.49 -6.74 6.60
N SER A 332 -2.27 -6.52 7.64
CA SER A 332 -3.27 -5.47 7.74
C SER A 332 -2.85 -4.13 7.14
N ASP A 333 -1.69 -3.64 7.57
CA ASP A 333 -1.24 -2.25 7.47
C ASP A 333 0.00 -2.08 6.60
N ARG A 334 0.62 -3.17 6.14
CA ARG A 334 1.82 -3.14 5.30
C ARG A 334 2.03 -4.44 4.53
N VAL A 335 2.89 -4.38 3.52
CA VAL A 335 3.47 -5.56 2.85
C VAL A 335 4.97 -5.55 3.10
N GLU A 336 5.49 -6.65 3.62
CA GLU A 336 6.93 -6.88 3.81
C GLU A 336 7.44 -7.86 2.75
N ILE A 337 8.39 -7.44 1.93
CA ILE A 337 9.01 -8.24 0.88
C ILE A 337 10.47 -8.43 1.26
N ARG A 338 10.80 -9.60 1.78
CA ARG A 338 12.16 -9.98 2.20
C ARG A 338 12.83 -10.85 1.14
N SER A 339 13.98 -10.39 0.66
CA SER A 339 14.84 -11.10 -0.29
C SER A 339 16.13 -11.58 0.39
N PRO A 340 16.50 -12.86 0.25
CA PRO A 340 17.78 -13.38 0.73
C PRO A 340 19.00 -12.72 0.06
N GLY A 341 20.04 -12.52 0.85
CA GLY A 341 21.31 -11.90 0.51
C GLY A 341 21.27 -10.39 0.72
N GLY A 342 22.13 -9.87 1.61
CA GLY A 342 22.19 -8.45 1.95
C GLY A 342 22.58 -7.52 0.80
N LEU A 343 22.49 -6.21 1.05
CA LEU A 343 22.85 -5.20 0.05
C LEU A 343 24.34 -5.32 -0.33
N ARG A 344 24.62 -5.36 -1.64
CA ARG A 344 26.02 -5.39 -2.13
C ARG A 344 26.78 -4.20 -1.56
N ARG A 345 27.97 -4.43 -0.99
CA ARG A 345 28.74 -3.38 -0.30
C ARG A 345 29.26 -2.27 -1.21
N SER A 346 29.32 -2.50 -2.52
CA SER A 346 29.59 -1.45 -3.52
C SER A 346 28.46 -0.42 -3.60
N VAL A 347 27.28 -0.73 -3.08
CA VAL A 347 26.14 0.16 -3.03
C VAL A 347 26.15 0.93 -1.70
N ASN A 348 26.28 2.24 -1.79
CA ASN A 348 26.17 3.10 -0.60
C ASN A 348 24.74 3.05 -0.06
N LYS A 349 24.59 2.73 1.24
CA LYS A 349 23.30 2.58 1.91
C LYS A 349 22.45 3.86 1.87
N GLU A 350 23.06 5.02 2.12
CA GLU A 350 22.37 6.32 2.12
C GLU A 350 21.86 6.66 0.72
N LYS A 351 22.69 6.45 -0.31
CA LYS A 351 22.28 6.64 -1.71
C LYS A 351 21.20 5.65 -2.12
N PHE A 352 21.23 4.42 -1.62
CA PHE A 352 20.20 3.42 -1.88
C PHE A 352 18.85 3.86 -1.31
N LEU A 353 18.83 4.28 -0.03
CA LEU A 353 17.62 4.79 0.62
C LEU A 353 17.08 6.06 -0.07
N ALA A 354 17.98 6.91 -0.59
CA ALA A 354 17.62 8.08 -1.38
C ALA A 354 17.20 7.77 -2.84
N GLY A 355 17.29 6.51 -3.29
CA GLY A 355 17.04 6.13 -4.69
C GLY A 355 18.07 6.66 -5.69
N THR A 356 19.25 7.09 -5.24
CA THR A 356 20.33 7.62 -6.09
C THR A 356 21.54 6.69 -6.22
N ALA A 357 21.41 5.46 -5.69
CA ALA A 357 22.44 4.44 -5.81
C ALA A 357 22.70 4.04 -7.26
N SER A 358 23.96 3.79 -7.58
CA SER A 358 24.34 3.18 -8.85
C SER A 358 23.76 1.76 -8.96
N PRO A 359 23.26 1.35 -10.14
CA PRO A 359 22.74 0.01 -10.34
C PRO A 359 23.81 -1.05 -10.07
N SER A 360 23.48 -2.05 -9.26
CA SER A 360 24.38 -3.18 -9.00
C SER A 360 23.59 -4.48 -8.91
N TRP A 361 23.69 -5.30 -9.96
CA TRP A 361 22.98 -6.57 -10.05
C TRP A 361 23.79 -7.70 -9.40
N ARG A 362 23.11 -8.52 -8.59
CA ARG A 362 23.71 -9.76 -8.06
C ARG A 362 23.98 -10.73 -9.20
N ASN A 363 22.96 -10.95 -10.03
CA ASN A 363 22.93 -11.90 -11.12
C ASN A 363 22.86 -11.13 -12.46
N GLN A 364 24.01 -10.84 -13.07
CA GLN A 364 24.08 -10.01 -14.29
C GLN A 364 23.38 -10.66 -15.49
N SER A 365 23.45 -11.99 -15.61
CA SER A 365 22.76 -12.71 -16.67
C SER A 365 21.24 -12.61 -16.53
N LEU A 366 20.72 -12.60 -15.30
CA LEU A 366 19.29 -12.38 -15.05
C LEU A 366 18.87 -10.94 -15.41
N ALA A 367 19.70 -9.94 -15.10
CA ALA A 367 19.43 -8.54 -15.41
C ALA A 367 19.07 -8.32 -16.90
N TYR A 368 19.82 -8.96 -17.80
CA TYR A 368 19.56 -8.89 -19.24
C TYR A 368 18.13 -9.36 -19.59
N PHE A 369 17.71 -10.52 -19.07
CA PHE A 369 16.39 -11.06 -19.37
C PHE A 369 15.27 -10.27 -18.69
N PHE A 370 15.47 -9.80 -17.46
CA PHE A 370 14.47 -8.98 -16.76
C PHE A 370 14.19 -7.67 -17.49
N ASN A 371 15.24 -7.01 -17.99
CA ASN A 371 15.11 -5.82 -18.82
C ASN A 371 14.42 -6.12 -20.16
N LYS A 372 14.77 -7.23 -20.82
CA LYS A 372 14.20 -7.60 -22.13
C LYS A 372 12.75 -8.07 -22.06
N LEU A 373 12.37 -8.75 -20.98
CA LEU A 373 11.01 -9.21 -20.72
C LEU A 373 10.10 -8.10 -20.16
N GLN A 374 10.64 -6.88 -19.97
CA GLN A 374 9.93 -5.75 -19.35
C GLN A 374 9.36 -6.09 -17.98
N LEU A 375 9.99 -7.04 -17.27
CA LEU A 375 9.60 -7.41 -15.91
C LEU A 375 10.10 -6.36 -14.92
N ALA A 376 11.25 -5.73 -15.20
CA ALA A 376 11.81 -4.62 -14.44
C ALA A 376 11.87 -3.33 -15.28
N GLN A 377 11.80 -2.17 -14.62
CA GLN A 377 12.08 -0.87 -15.25
C GLN A 377 13.56 -0.76 -15.67
N ALA A 378 13.89 0.26 -16.49
CA ALA A 378 15.27 0.56 -16.86
C ALA A 378 16.19 0.66 -15.62
N GLU A 379 17.44 0.22 -15.77
CA GLU A 379 18.40 0.10 -14.67
C GLU A 379 18.48 1.36 -13.79
N GLY A 380 18.37 1.16 -12.47
CA GLY A 380 18.46 2.25 -11.49
C GLY A 380 17.17 3.03 -11.24
N GLN A 381 16.07 2.72 -11.94
CA GLN A 381 14.79 3.42 -11.72
C GLN A 381 13.87 2.73 -10.72
N GLY A 382 14.21 1.51 -10.25
CA GLY A 382 13.34 0.72 -9.40
C GLY A 382 12.99 1.38 -8.07
N ILE A 383 13.99 1.61 -7.20
CA ILE A 383 13.79 2.27 -5.91
C ILE A 383 13.17 3.68 -6.06
N PRO A 384 13.63 4.55 -6.99
CA PRO A 384 12.95 5.82 -7.28
C PRO A 384 11.48 5.67 -7.66
N THR A 385 11.13 4.63 -8.42
CA THR A 385 9.75 4.37 -8.82
C THR A 385 8.88 4.01 -7.62
N ILE A 386 9.39 3.16 -6.72
CA ILE A 386 8.67 2.82 -5.47
C ILE A 386 8.42 4.10 -4.65
N LEU A 387 9.47 4.88 -4.37
CA LEU A 387 9.37 6.14 -3.62
C LEU A 387 8.37 7.12 -4.26
N ARG A 388 8.50 7.35 -5.57
CA ARG A 388 7.63 8.27 -6.31
C ARG A 388 6.18 7.82 -6.30
N THR A 389 5.91 6.55 -6.55
CA THR A 389 4.53 6.04 -6.69
C THR A 389 3.81 5.97 -5.34
N MET A 390 4.51 5.62 -4.26
CA MET A 390 3.97 5.70 -2.89
C MET A 390 3.57 7.14 -2.54
N LYS A 391 4.46 8.10 -2.80
CA LYS A 391 4.20 9.52 -2.57
C LYS A 391 3.05 10.07 -3.41
N GLN A 392 2.96 9.68 -4.68
CA GLN A 392 1.86 10.08 -5.58
C GLN A 392 0.49 9.59 -5.09
N LEU A 393 0.44 8.40 -4.50
CA LEU A 393 -0.80 7.87 -3.92
C LEU A 393 -1.13 8.55 -2.57
N GLY A 394 -0.16 9.16 -1.90
CA GLY A 394 -0.28 9.70 -0.54
C GLY A 394 -0.12 8.64 0.55
N SER A 395 0.49 7.50 0.21
CA SER A 395 0.89 6.49 1.19
C SER A 395 2.16 6.94 1.93
N PRO A 396 2.41 6.42 3.16
CA PRO A 396 3.68 6.65 3.85
C PRO A 396 4.86 6.14 3.01
N ASP A 397 6.03 6.74 3.21
CA ASP A 397 7.23 6.35 2.48
C ASP A 397 7.59 4.87 2.75
N PRO A 398 8.08 4.14 1.74
CA PRO A 398 8.54 2.77 1.92
C PRO A 398 9.76 2.73 2.85
N MET A 399 9.85 1.69 3.67
CA MET A 399 10.99 1.46 4.56
C MET A 399 11.83 0.30 4.01
N PHE A 400 13.15 0.38 4.20
CA PHE A 400 14.07 -0.69 3.82
C PHE A 400 14.88 -1.12 5.04
N ASP A 401 14.72 -2.37 5.44
CA ASP A 401 15.58 -2.99 6.44
C ASP A 401 16.72 -3.73 5.72
N LEU A 402 17.96 -3.30 6.01
CA LEU A 402 19.17 -3.71 5.32
C LEU A 402 20.05 -4.53 6.26
N ASP A 403 19.77 -5.83 6.34
CA ASP A 403 20.56 -6.82 7.06
C ASP A 403 21.75 -7.29 6.19
N GLU A 404 22.77 -7.89 6.80
CA GLU A 404 23.89 -8.51 6.11
C GLU A 404 23.44 -9.71 5.26
N ASN A 405 22.40 -10.41 5.72
CA ASN A 405 21.92 -11.64 5.09
C ASN A 405 20.63 -11.47 4.30
N ALA A 406 19.95 -10.33 4.39
CA ALA A 406 18.69 -10.09 3.68
C ALA A 406 18.40 -8.60 3.46
N VAL A 407 17.57 -8.33 2.46
CA VAL A 407 17.00 -6.99 2.23
C VAL A 407 15.48 -7.10 2.34
N THR A 408 14.88 -6.32 3.23
CA THR A 408 13.41 -6.28 3.40
C THR A 408 12.88 -4.92 2.95
N CYS A 409 12.01 -4.93 1.94
CA CYS A 409 11.24 -3.76 1.54
C CYS A 409 9.87 -3.79 2.20
N ILE A 410 9.54 -2.76 2.97
CA ILE A 410 8.28 -2.62 3.69
C ILE A 410 7.48 -1.50 3.02
N LEU A 411 6.30 -1.84 2.51
CA LEU A 411 5.37 -0.90 1.89
C LEU A 411 4.18 -0.70 2.82
N PRO A 412 4.07 0.45 3.50
CA PRO A 412 2.90 0.76 4.32
C PRO A 412 1.63 0.93 3.48
N ALA A 413 0.50 0.47 4.00
CA ALA A 413 -0.80 0.65 3.36
C ALA A 413 -1.20 2.12 3.38
N HIS A 414 -2.00 2.53 2.39
CA HIS A 414 -2.56 3.87 2.39
C HIS A 414 -3.46 4.08 3.64
N PRO A 415 -3.35 5.18 4.40
CA PRO A 415 -4.05 5.35 5.68
C PRO A 415 -5.58 5.24 5.58
N ARG A 416 -6.17 5.65 4.45
CA ARG A 416 -7.61 5.41 4.19
C ARG A 416 -8.05 3.95 4.30
N HIS A 417 -7.17 2.99 3.98
CA HIS A 417 -7.51 1.58 4.13
C HIS A 417 -7.58 1.15 5.59
N GLU A 418 -6.82 1.78 6.49
CA GLU A 418 -6.93 1.52 7.93
C GLU A 418 -8.31 1.94 8.43
N MET A 419 -8.78 3.14 8.04
CA MET A 419 -10.12 3.61 8.37
C MET A 419 -11.22 2.67 7.85
N MET A 420 -11.18 2.32 6.55
CA MET A 420 -12.18 1.42 5.95
C MET A 420 -12.19 0.04 6.60
N ARG A 421 -11.03 -0.45 7.06
CA ARG A 421 -10.94 -1.72 7.75
C ARG A 421 -11.64 -1.67 9.11
N HIS A 422 -11.39 -0.61 9.88
CA HIS A 422 -12.09 -0.43 11.15
C HIS A 422 -13.61 -0.33 10.93
N VAL A 423 -14.06 0.41 9.90
CA VAL A 423 -15.47 0.48 9.51
C VAL A 423 -16.03 -0.92 9.22
N ALA A 424 -15.37 -1.71 8.37
CA ALA A 424 -15.82 -3.07 8.03
C ALA A 424 -15.80 -4.05 9.22
N GLU A 425 -14.85 -3.90 10.15
CA GLU A 425 -14.81 -4.66 11.39
C GLU A 425 -15.99 -4.31 12.31
N ILE A 426 -16.30 -3.02 12.46
CA ILE A 426 -17.44 -2.55 13.25
C ILE A 426 -18.75 -3.03 12.61
N GLU A 427 -18.91 -2.94 11.28
CA GLU A 427 -20.07 -3.49 10.57
C GLU A 427 -20.25 -4.98 10.83
N ARG A 428 -19.15 -5.75 10.79
CA ARG A 428 -19.19 -7.18 11.07
C ARG A 428 -19.64 -7.46 12.50
N LEU A 429 -19.15 -6.70 13.49
CA LEU A 429 -19.57 -6.84 14.88
C LEU A 429 -21.06 -6.51 15.06
N ILE A 430 -21.56 -5.46 14.41
CA ILE A 430 -22.99 -5.11 14.39
C ILE A 430 -23.82 -6.28 13.82
N VAL A 431 -23.39 -6.87 12.69
CA VAL A 431 -24.08 -8.03 12.09
C VAL A 431 -24.03 -9.25 13.00
N GLN A 432 -22.94 -9.44 13.74
CA GLN A 432 -22.77 -10.51 14.74
C GLN A 432 -23.53 -10.23 16.05
N GLN A 433 -24.24 -9.09 16.16
CA GLN A 433 -24.94 -8.62 17.35
C GLN A 433 -24.02 -8.32 18.57
N ASP A 434 -22.72 -8.15 18.35
CA ASP A 434 -21.76 -7.73 19.38
C ASP A 434 -21.63 -6.20 19.40
N VAL A 435 -22.69 -5.55 19.87
CA VAL A 435 -22.85 -4.09 19.79
C VAL A 435 -22.02 -3.36 20.87
N ASP A 436 -21.60 -4.06 21.92
CA ASP A 436 -20.72 -3.50 22.96
C ASP A 436 -19.29 -3.36 22.41
N GLU A 437 -18.72 -4.41 21.81
CA GLU A 437 -17.40 -4.32 21.19
C GLU A 437 -17.38 -3.36 19.99
N ALA A 438 -18.48 -3.31 19.22
CA ALA A 438 -18.63 -2.35 18.12
C ALA A 438 -18.58 -0.89 18.60
N GLU A 439 -19.21 -0.57 19.73
CA GLU A 439 -19.17 0.77 20.34
C GLU A 439 -17.76 1.12 20.81
N ASP A 440 -17.11 0.22 21.55
CA ASP A 440 -15.78 0.42 22.11
C ASP A 440 -14.74 0.72 21.02
N LYS A 441 -14.86 0.10 19.85
CA LYS A 441 -14.00 0.37 18.69
C LYS A 441 -14.40 1.63 17.92
N LEU A 442 -15.70 1.92 17.81
CA LEU A 442 -16.19 3.07 17.02
C LEU A 442 -15.92 4.41 17.71
N VAL A 443 -16.19 4.53 19.02
CA VAL A 443 -16.16 5.81 19.73
C VAL A 443 -14.79 6.51 19.63
N PRO A 444 -13.64 5.85 19.86
CA PRO A 444 -12.33 6.51 19.70
C PRO A 444 -12.06 7.00 18.28
N LEU A 445 -12.48 6.24 17.26
CA LEU A 445 -12.30 6.60 15.86
C LEU A 445 -13.17 7.79 15.46
N LEU A 446 -14.41 7.81 15.96
CA LEU A 446 -15.36 8.88 15.75
C LEU A 446 -14.93 10.16 16.48
N GLU A 447 -14.37 10.07 17.69
CA GLU A 447 -13.81 11.24 18.38
C GLU A 447 -12.57 11.81 17.66
N ALA A 448 -11.73 10.95 17.07
CA ALA A 448 -10.61 11.39 16.25
C ALA A 448 -11.05 11.99 14.90
N ASN A 449 -12.18 11.53 14.33
CA ASN A 449 -12.70 11.99 13.04
C ASN A 449 -14.21 12.31 13.12
N PRO A 450 -14.62 13.41 13.79
CA PRO A 450 -16.02 13.67 14.12
C PRO A 450 -16.97 13.85 12.94
N SER A 451 -16.43 14.27 11.79
CA SER A 451 -17.21 14.56 10.57
C SER A 451 -17.13 13.43 9.53
N ALA A 452 -16.56 12.26 9.88
CA ALA A 452 -16.45 11.14 8.95
C ALA A 452 -17.84 10.50 8.70
N PRO A 453 -18.37 10.53 7.46
CA PRO A 453 -19.75 10.11 7.18
C PRO A 453 -20.04 8.65 7.56
N GLN A 454 -19.14 7.74 7.19
CA GLN A 454 -19.27 6.30 7.46
C GLN A 454 -19.30 5.98 8.97
N LEU A 455 -18.48 6.68 9.77
CA LEU A 455 -18.46 6.49 11.22
C LEU A 455 -19.75 7.02 11.87
N LEU A 456 -20.27 8.14 11.37
CA LEU A 456 -21.54 8.71 11.83
C LEU A 456 -22.73 7.80 11.49
N ASP A 457 -22.71 7.18 10.32
CA ASP A 457 -23.73 6.21 9.90
C ASP A 457 -23.72 4.97 10.80
N LEU A 458 -22.54 4.41 11.09
CA LEU A 458 -22.41 3.30 12.05
C LEU A 458 -22.82 3.71 13.46
N PHE A 459 -22.50 4.93 13.89
CA PHE A 459 -22.88 5.43 15.20
C PHE A 459 -24.40 5.54 15.33
N ALA A 460 -25.09 6.01 14.29
CA ALA A 460 -26.55 6.04 14.26
C ALA A 460 -27.15 4.63 14.37
N GLN A 461 -26.59 3.65 13.66
CA GLN A 461 -27.04 2.25 13.73
C GLN A 461 -26.83 1.65 15.13
N ILE A 462 -25.67 1.87 15.74
CA ILE A 462 -25.39 1.40 17.12
C ILE A 462 -26.33 2.05 18.12
N ALA A 463 -26.52 3.37 18.04
CA ALA A 463 -27.41 4.12 18.93
C ALA A 463 -28.85 3.62 18.85
N LEU A 464 -29.34 3.34 17.63
CA LEU A 464 -30.66 2.74 17.43
C LEU A 464 -30.76 1.33 18.00
N THR A 465 -29.75 0.49 17.76
CA THR A 465 -29.73 -0.90 18.24
C THR A 465 -29.70 -0.97 19.78
N LYS A 466 -28.99 -0.03 20.42
CA LYS A 466 -28.93 0.11 21.89
C LYS A 466 -30.11 0.86 22.49
N GLN A 467 -31.07 1.32 21.67
CA GLN A 467 -32.21 2.13 22.10
C GLN A 467 -31.79 3.43 22.82
N LYS A 468 -30.66 4.02 22.41
CA LYS A 468 -30.13 5.28 22.95
C LYS A 468 -29.91 6.33 21.85
N PRO A 469 -30.95 6.72 21.11
CA PRO A 469 -30.85 7.73 20.04
C PRO A 469 -30.42 9.12 20.57
N GLU A 470 -30.59 9.42 21.85
CA GLU A 470 -30.14 10.66 22.50
C GLU A 470 -28.61 10.85 22.45
N TRP A 471 -27.84 9.77 22.27
CA TRP A 471 -26.39 9.85 22.10
C TRP A 471 -25.99 10.68 20.88
N ILE A 472 -26.79 10.61 19.82
CA ILE A 472 -26.56 11.35 18.59
C ILE A 472 -26.65 12.85 18.85
N SER A 473 -27.67 13.30 19.58
CA SER A 473 -27.84 14.74 19.85
C SER A 473 -26.80 15.29 20.82
N ILE A 474 -26.37 14.47 21.78
CA ILE A 474 -25.25 14.79 22.67
C ILE A 474 -23.96 14.94 21.86
N PHE A 475 -23.67 14.00 20.96
CA PHE A 475 -22.48 14.01 20.13
C PHE A 475 -22.45 15.22 19.18
N ILE A 476 -23.56 15.49 18.47
CA ILE A 476 -23.71 16.65 17.58
C ILE A 476 -23.40 17.95 18.32
N LYS A 477 -23.92 18.12 19.54
CA LYS A 477 -23.67 19.30 20.37
C LYS A 477 -22.22 19.38 20.86
N LYS A 478 -21.64 18.24 21.29
CA LYS A 478 -20.25 18.16 21.78
C LYS A 478 -19.24 18.56 20.68
N GLN A 479 -19.45 18.07 19.46
CA GLN A 479 -18.52 18.27 18.34
C GLN A 479 -18.88 19.47 17.45
N ASN A 480 -19.97 20.19 17.77
CA ASN A 480 -20.47 21.33 17.00
C ASN A 480 -20.65 21.01 15.49
N LEU A 481 -21.23 19.83 15.21
CA LEU A 481 -21.45 19.36 13.84
C LEU A 481 -22.52 20.18 13.12
N SER A 482 -22.26 20.47 11.85
CA SER A 482 -23.19 21.18 10.97
C SER A 482 -23.72 20.26 9.87
N PRO A 483 -25.03 20.27 9.58
CA PRO A 483 -25.59 19.46 8.49
C PRO A 483 -25.09 19.88 7.11
N ASN A 484 -24.53 21.09 6.95
CA ASN A 484 -23.99 21.55 5.68
C ASN A 484 -22.66 20.91 5.30
N ASP A 485 -21.92 20.40 6.29
CA ASP A 485 -20.58 19.83 6.11
C ASP A 485 -20.62 18.31 5.84
N LEU A 486 -21.82 17.71 5.87
CA LEU A 486 -22.04 16.28 5.73
C LEU A 486 -22.76 15.93 4.42
N PRO A 487 -22.55 14.72 3.87
CA PRO A 487 -23.35 14.20 2.76
C PRO A 487 -24.83 14.07 3.13
N SER A 488 -25.72 14.31 2.18
CA SER A 488 -27.17 14.28 2.43
C SER A 488 -27.64 12.94 3.00
N ALA A 489 -27.07 11.82 2.55
CA ALA A 489 -27.39 10.47 3.04
C ALA A 489 -27.14 10.33 4.56
N THR A 490 -25.96 10.72 5.03
CA THR A 490 -25.60 10.67 6.45
C THR A 490 -26.49 11.58 7.30
N VAL A 491 -26.82 12.77 6.81
CA VAL A 491 -27.76 13.67 7.52
C VAL A 491 -29.16 13.02 7.63
N PHE A 492 -29.60 12.27 6.61
CA PHE A 492 -30.85 11.49 6.70
C PHE A 492 -30.78 10.40 7.77
N HIS A 493 -29.72 9.60 7.79
CA HIS A 493 -29.59 8.51 8.77
C HIS A 493 -29.58 9.06 10.21
N LEU A 494 -28.83 10.14 10.45
CA LEU A 494 -28.80 10.81 11.75
C LEU A 494 -30.19 11.38 12.12
N ALA A 495 -30.88 12.03 11.18
CA ALA A 495 -32.20 12.60 11.43
C ALA A 495 -33.28 11.52 11.67
N ASP A 496 -33.22 10.40 10.96
CA ASP A 496 -34.14 9.27 11.16
C ASP A 496 -33.88 8.60 12.52
N ALA A 497 -32.62 8.45 12.91
CA ALA A 497 -32.27 7.91 14.22
C ALA A 497 -32.75 8.83 15.37
N LEU A 498 -32.56 10.13 15.24
CA LEU A 498 -33.05 11.13 16.22
C LEU A 498 -34.59 11.14 16.33
N GLN A 499 -35.32 10.81 15.26
CA GLN A 499 -36.80 10.72 15.31
C GLN A 499 -37.31 9.58 16.18
N GLN A 500 -36.50 8.54 16.40
CA GLN A 500 -36.85 7.43 17.28
C GLN A 500 -36.59 7.76 18.76
N SER A 501 -36.03 8.93 19.04
CA SER A 501 -35.81 9.41 20.40
C SER A 501 -37.10 9.86 21.08
N SER A 502 -37.20 9.53 22.37
CA SER A 502 -38.30 10.01 23.22
C SER A 502 -38.08 11.44 23.73
N THR A 503 -36.92 12.06 23.47
CA THR A 503 -36.66 13.41 23.97
C THR A 503 -37.24 14.47 23.02
N PRO A 504 -37.96 15.49 23.56
CA PRO A 504 -38.55 16.55 22.72
C PRO A 504 -37.52 17.35 21.92
N GLY A 505 -36.31 17.51 22.46
CA GLY A 505 -35.24 18.28 21.82
C GLY A 505 -34.64 17.61 20.58
N ASP A 506 -34.66 16.28 20.52
CA ASP A 506 -34.09 15.52 19.39
C ASP A 506 -35.00 15.60 18.16
N SER A 507 -36.32 15.59 18.36
CA SER A 507 -37.28 15.80 17.28
C SER A 507 -37.12 17.18 16.62
N GLU A 508 -36.89 18.23 17.41
CA GLU A 508 -36.61 19.57 16.87
C GLU A 508 -35.24 19.65 16.18
N LEU A 509 -34.23 18.94 16.68
CA LEU A 509 -32.93 18.87 16.04
C LEU A 509 -33.02 18.17 14.67
N ALA A 510 -33.69 17.02 14.60
CA ALA A 510 -33.93 16.28 13.37
C ALA A 510 -34.65 17.14 12.32
N LYS A 511 -35.67 17.92 12.72
CA LYS A 511 -36.37 18.87 11.85
C LYS A 511 -35.41 19.91 11.25
N LYS A 512 -34.59 20.54 12.08
CA LYS A 512 -33.61 21.56 11.63
C LYS A 512 -32.61 20.98 10.64
N TRP A 513 -32.14 19.75 10.88
CA TRP A 513 -31.18 19.08 10.01
C TRP A 513 -31.78 18.73 8.66
N LEU A 514 -33.01 18.20 8.62
CA LEU A 514 -33.73 17.93 7.37
C LEU A 514 -34.02 19.20 6.55
N GLN A 515 -34.31 20.33 7.21
CA GLN A 515 -34.48 21.62 6.55
C GLN A 515 -33.21 22.11 5.87
N ALA A 516 -32.06 21.93 6.50
CA ALA A 516 -30.78 22.29 5.89
C ALA A 516 -30.53 21.51 4.60
N ILE A 517 -30.83 20.20 4.58
CA ILE A 517 -30.78 19.38 3.36
C ILE A 517 -31.78 19.88 2.33
N ALA A 518 -33.00 20.21 2.75
CA ALA A 518 -34.05 20.65 1.85
C ALA A 518 -33.62 21.84 1.00
N LEU A 519 -32.71 22.71 1.46
CA LEU A 519 -32.20 23.87 0.74
C LEU A 519 -31.14 23.52 -0.33
N ARG A 520 -30.64 22.28 -0.38
CA ARG A 520 -29.60 21.82 -1.31
C ARG A 520 -30.19 21.35 -2.64
N SER A 521 -29.34 21.27 -3.67
CA SER A 521 -29.67 20.55 -4.91
C SER A 521 -29.54 19.05 -4.65
N LEU A 522 -30.60 18.28 -4.89
CA LEU A 522 -30.71 16.87 -4.53
C LEU A 522 -31.10 16.03 -5.74
N ALA A 523 -30.65 14.77 -5.79
CA ALA A 523 -31.14 13.81 -6.76
C ALA A 523 -32.61 13.44 -6.47
N ALA A 524 -33.34 12.95 -7.47
CA ALA A 524 -34.77 12.65 -7.34
C ALA A 524 -35.08 11.70 -6.16
N ASP A 525 -34.21 10.70 -5.94
CA ASP A 525 -34.39 9.70 -4.89
C ASP A 525 -34.14 10.28 -3.48
N ASP A 526 -33.20 11.23 -3.36
CA ASP A 526 -32.96 11.97 -2.11
C ASP A 526 -34.12 12.90 -1.77
N VAL A 527 -34.70 13.56 -2.79
CA VAL A 527 -35.92 14.37 -2.62
C VAL A 527 -37.07 13.50 -2.15
N ARG A 528 -37.21 12.29 -2.70
CA ARG A 528 -38.23 11.33 -2.30
C ARG A 528 -38.09 10.96 -0.81
N ARG A 529 -36.88 10.60 -0.37
CA ARG A 529 -36.57 10.27 1.04
C ARG A 529 -36.82 11.47 1.97
N LEU A 530 -36.37 12.66 1.58
CA LEU A 530 -36.61 13.90 2.32
C LEU A 530 -38.08 14.18 2.54
N SER A 531 -38.87 14.11 1.47
CA SER A 531 -40.29 14.41 1.53
C SER A 531 -41.05 13.41 2.40
N LEU A 532 -40.69 12.13 2.34
CA LEU A 532 -41.24 11.12 3.26
C LEU A 532 -40.90 11.43 4.72
N ALA A 533 -39.66 11.80 5.03
CA ALA A 533 -39.24 12.16 6.38
C ALA A 533 -39.95 13.42 6.91
N LEU A 534 -40.06 14.46 6.07
CA LEU A 534 -40.77 15.70 6.42
C LEU A 534 -42.27 15.46 6.66
N ARG A 535 -42.91 14.62 5.83
CA ARG A 535 -44.32 14.25 6.01
C ARG A 535 -44.56 13.46 7.30
N LYS A 536 -43.67 12.52 7.67
CA LYS A 536 -43.72 11.84 8.98
C LYS A 536 -43.68 12.82 10.15
N LEU A 537 -42.95 13.94 9.99
CA LEU A 537 -42.86 15.04 10.97
C LEU A 537 -44.04 16.03 10.91
N GLY A 538 -45.03 15.80 10.04
CA GLY A 538 -46.17 16.68 9.83
C GLY A 538 -45.84 18.01 9.13
N ARG A 539 -44.65 18.12 8.53
CA ARG A 539 -44.14 19.31 7.81
C ARG A 539 -44.46 19.22 6.31
N ASP A 540 -45.74 19.01 6.00
CA ASP A 540 -46.20 18.80 4.63
C ASP A 540 -45.89 19.99 3.70
N GLU A 541 -45.89 21.23 4.21
CA GLU A 541 -45.52 22.42 3.43
C GLU A 541 -44.06 22.39 2.94
N GLU A 542 -43.12 22.00 3.79
CA GLU A 542 -41.71 21.85 3.37
C GLU A 542 -41.52 20.69 2.40
N ALA A 543 -42.27 19.59 2.58
CA ALA A 543 -42.23 18.48 1.65
C ALA A 543 -42.70 18.93 0.25
N VAL A 544 -43.75 19.75 0.17
CA VAL A 544 -44.23 20.37 -1.08
C VAL A 544 -43.17 21.31 -1.66
N GLN A 545 -42.54 22.15 -0.84
CA GLN A 545 -41.52 23.09 -1.29
C GLN A 545 -40.26 22.40 -1.82
N ALA A 546 -39.80 21.33 -1.17
CA ALA A 546 -38.64 20.55 -1.59
C ALA A 546 -38.87 19.92 -2.97
N ILE A 547 -40.02 19.24 -3.15
CA ILE A 547 -40.38 18.63 -4.44
C ILE A 547 -40.58 19.70 -5.52
N SER A 548 -41.22 20.82 -5.18
CA SER A 548 -41.46 21.89 -6.15
C SER A 548 -40.17 22.55 -6.64
N ARG A 549 -39.18 22.73 -5.76
CA ARG A 549 -37.86 23.23 -6.15
C ARG A 549 -37.14 22.25 -7.07
N PHE A 550 -37.20 20.94 -6.78
CA PHE A 550 -36.67 19.92 -7.67
C PHE A 550 -37.31 19.98 -9.07
N ILE A 551 -38.65 20.03 -9.14
CA ILE A 551 -39.41 20.11 -10.38
C ILE A 551 -39.05 21.36 -11.21
N VAL A 552 -38.91 22.52 -10.57
CA VAL A 552 -38.50 23.77 -11.24
C VAL A 552 -37.06 23.69 -11.75
N SER A 553 -36.17 23.00 -11.03
CA SER A 553 -34.77 22.82 -11.42
C SER A 553 -34.54 21.73 -12.47
N ALA A 554 -35.53 20.88 -12.74
CA ALA A 554 -35.40 19.77 -13.68
C ALA A 554 -35.32 20.29 -15.13
N ILE A 555 -34.31 19.84 -15.86
CA ILE A 555 -34.02 20.28 -17.25
C ILE A 555 -35.12 19.80 -18.23
N SER A 556 -35.76 18.67 -17.95
CA SER A 556 -36.83 18.10 -18.78
C SER A 556 -38.02 17.65 -17.93
N PRO A 557 -39.27 18.02 -18.29
CA PRO A 557 -40.48 17.56 -17.61
C PRO A 557 -40.64 16.03 -17.60
N HIS A 558 -40.11 15.33 -18.61
CA HIS A 558 -40.19 13.87 -18.74
C HIS A 558 -39.14 13.12 -17.88
N ALA A 559 -38.21 13.84 -17.26
CA ALA A 559 -37.18 13.25 -16.40
C ALA A 559 -37.56 13.23 -14.90
N ILE A 560 -38.76 13.69 -14.56
CA ILE A 560 -39.25 13.74 -13.17
C ILE A 560 -39.98 12.43 -12.87
N PRO A 561 -39.57 11.65 -11.85
CA PRO A 561 -40.27 10.43 -11.47
C PRO A 561 -41.73 10.68 -11.07
N SER A 562 -42.65 9.84 -11.54
CA SER A 562 -44.08 9.84 -11.20
C SER A 562 -44.32 9.85 -9.68
N ALA A 563 -43.51 9.09 -8.93
CA ALA A 563 -43.53 9.01 -7.47
C ALA A 563 -43.34 10.36 -6.75
N LEU A 564 -42.62 11.32 -7.35
CA LEU A 564 -42.47 12.66 -6.75
C LEU A 564 -43.74 13.49 -6.88
N PHE A 565 -44.44 13.38 -8.01
CA PHE A 565 -45.75 14.02 -8.17
C PHE A 565 -46.77 13.45 -7.19
N ASP A 566 -46.82 12.12 -7.05
CA ASP A 566 -47.67 11.46 -6.06
C ASP A 566 -47.36 11.93 -4.62
N LEU A 567 -46.09 11.94 -4.23
CA LEU A 567 -45.71 12.42 -2.89
C LEU A 567 -46.10 13.87 -2.64
N ARG A 568 -45.99 14.74 -3.65
CA ARG A 568 -46.43 16.13 -3.54
C ARG A 568 -47.94 16.24 -3.46
N ALA A 569 -48.68 15.46 -4.24
CA ALA A 569 -50.13 15.39 -4.18
C ALA A 569 -50.60 14.96 -2.79
N ARG A 570 -50.02 13.89 -2.23
CA ARG A 570 -50.34 13.40 -0.89
C ARG A 570 -50.04 14.41 0.21
N ALA A 571 -48.91 15.12 0.12
CA ALA A 571 -48.60 16.20 1.07
C ALA A 571 -49.65 17.33 1.00
N LYS A 572 -50.07 17.73 -0.21
CA LYS A 572 -51.14 18.72 -0.41
C LYS A 572 -52.50 18.22 0.11
N ILE A 573 -52.82 16.94 -0.05
CA ILE A 573 -54.02 16.32 0.52
C ILE A 573 -54.01 16.42 2.05
N ASP A 574 -52.87 16.14 2.69
CA ASP A 574 -52.75 16.24 4.15
C ASP A 574 -52.83 17.69 4.64
N LEU A 575 -52.31 18.66 3.88
CA LEU A 575 -52.55 20.09 4.13
C LEU A 575 -54.03 20.47 3.95
N ALA A 576 -54.69 19.97 2.90
CA ALA A 576 -56.11 20.21 2.67
C ALA A 576 -56.96 19.67 3.83
N LYS A 577 -56.63 18.49 4.39
CA LYS A 577 -57.30 17.95 5.59
C LYS A 577 -57.17 18.91 6.79
N LYS A 578 -55.97 19.41 7.07
CA LYS A 578 -55.73 20.41 8.13
C LYS A 578 -56.56 21.68 7.90
N CYS A 579 -56.65 22.15 6.66
CA CYS A 579 -57.50 23.29 6.28
C CYS A 579 -58.99 22.99 6.45
N MET A 580 -59.47 21.79 6.11
CA MET A 580 -60.87 21.39 6.34
C MET A 580 -61.22 21.32 7.82
N ASP A 581 -60.34 20.79 8.66
CA ASP A 581 -60.55 20.71 10.11
C ASP A 581 -60.66 22.13 10.71
N THR A 582 -59.78 23.03 10.25
CA THR A 582 -59.82 24.46 10.60
C THR A 582 -61.12 25.12 10.11
N GLY A 583 -61.53 24.84 8.88
CA GLY A 583 -62.76 25.39 8.28
C GLY A 583 -64.06 24.85 8.89
N ARG A 584 -64.04 23.66 9.49
CA ARG A 584 -65.17 23.05 10.23
C ARG A 584 -65.23 23.50 11.69
N ASN A 585 -64.14 24.04 12.22
CA ASN A 585 -64.07 24.45 13.61
C ASN A 585 -64.87 25.74 13.86
N ARG A 586 -66.02 25.60 14.54
CA ARG A 586 -66.97 26.69 14.83
C ARG A 586 -66.45 27.74 15.81
N THR A 587 -65.31 27.50 16.49
CA THR A 587 -64.72 28.45 17.44
C THR A 587 -63.83 29.49 16.77
N ILE A 588 -63.51 29.32 15.49
CA ILE A 588 -62.60 30.19 14.71
C ILE A 588 -63.41 31.29 14.00
N PRO A 589 -62.90 32.52 13.87
CA PRO A 589 -63.58 33.61 13.16
C PRO A 589 -64.02 33.23 11.73
N PRO A 590 -65.21 33.68 11.27
CA PRO A 590 -65.75 33.35 9.94
C PRO A 590 -64.82 33.70 8.78
N GLN A 591 -64.04 34.78 8.90
CA GLN A 591 -63.04 35.18 7.90
C GLN A 591 -61.89 34.17 7.77
N LEU A 592 -61.44 33.61 8.90
CA LEU A 592 -60.39 32.58 8.92
C LEU A 592 -60.93 31.23 8.42
N GLN A 593 -62.20 30.91 8.70
CA GLN A 593 -62.87 29.74 8.11
C GLN A 593 -62.96 29.85 6.60
N ALA A 594 -63.39 31.01 6.07
CA ALA A 594 -63.47 31.25 4.64
C ALA A 594 -62.10 31.10 3.95
N ARG A 595 -61.04 31.67 4.56
CA ARG A 595 -59.66 31.55 4.07
C ARG A 595 -59.15 30.10 4.13
N ALA A 596 -59.46 29.35 5.18
CA ALA A 596 -59.09 27.94 5.28
C ALA A 596 -59.77 27.10 4.20
N TRP A 597 -61.04 27.34 3.90
CA TRP A 597 -61.75 26.66 2.80
C TRP A 597 -61.21 27.04 1.41
N GLU A 598 -60.77 28.28 1.24
CA GLU A 598 -60.12 28.74 0.00
C GLU A 598 -58.77 28.04 -0.21
N GLN A 599 -57.91 28.01 0.82
CA GLN A 599 -56.64 27.28 0.79
C GLN A 599 -56.84 25.77 0.59
N CYS A 600 -57.87 25.19 1.23
CA CYS A 600 -58.24 23.79 1.03
C CYS A 600 -58.52 23.47 -0.45
N ARG A 601 -59.33 24.31 -1.12
CA ARG A 601 -59.63 24.13 -2.55
C ARG A 601 -58.38 24.26 -3.40
N GLN A 602 -57.53 25.26 -3.13
CA GLN A 602 -56.27 25.43 -3.83
C GLN A 602 -55.37 24.19 -3.72
N TYR A 603 -55.18 23.65 -2.51
CA TYR A 603 -54.38 22.44 -2.32
C TYR A 603 -54.96 21.22 -3.03
N LEU A 604 -56.28 21.06 -3.07
CA LEU A 604 -56.92 19.94 -3.75
C LEU A 604 -56.80 20.04 -5.28
N ASP A 605 -56.97 21.24 -5.84
CA ASP A 605 -56.81 21.48 -7.29
C ASP A 605 -55.34 21.24 -7.72
N GLU A 606 -54.41 21.72 -6.90
CA GLU A 606 -52.98 21.49 -7.10
C GLU A 606 -52.58 20.01 -6.90
N ALA A 607 -53.28 19.26 -6.04
CA ALA A 607 -53.07 17.82 -5.85
C ALA A 607 -53.62 17.02 -7.03
N GLU A 608 -54.80 17.38 -7.56
CA GLU A 608 -55.37 16.77 -8.77
C GLU A 608 -54.42 16.93 -9.96
N SER A 609 -53.86 18.13 -10.16
CA SER A 609 -52.87 18.38 -11.22
C SER A 609 -51.63 17.50 -11.09
N ASP A 610 -51.17 17.24 -9.86
CA ASP A 610 -50.00 16.39 -9.62
C ASP A 610 -50.31 14.90 -9.88
N VAL A 611 -51.47 14.40 -9.46
CA VAL A 611 -51.88 13.00 -9.73
C VAL A 611 -52.04 12.77 -11.24
N LEU A 612 -52.59 13.73 -11.98
CA LEU A 612 -52.70 13.63 -13.45
C LEU A 612 -51.32 13.56 -14.12
N LYS A 613 -50.35 14.35 -13.66
CA LYS A 613 -48.97 14.29 -14.16
C LYS A 613 -48.28 12.97 -13.81
N ALA A 614 -48.57 12.39 -12.65
CA ALA A 614 -48.11 11.04 -12.31
C ALA A 614 -48.69 10.00 -13.27
N LEU A 615 -49.98 10.09 -13.62
CA LEU A 615 -50.63 9.19 -14.59
C LEU A 615 -50.11 9.34 -16.03
N GLU A 616 -49.75 10.55 -16.44
CA GLU A 616 -49.18 10.81 -17.77
C GLU A 616 -47.78 10.22 -17.92
N SER A 617 -47.01 10.18 -16.83
CA SER A 617 -45.61 9.71 -16.81
C SER A 617 -45.43 8.22 -16.51
N GLU A 618 -46.46 7.54 -15.98
CA GLU A 618 -46.35 6.17 -15.50
C GLU A 618 -46.79 5.12 -16.54
N GLU A 619 -45.91 4.21 -16.96
CA GLU A 619 -46.25 3.15 -17.93
C GLU A 619 -46.75 1.85 -17.26
N HIS A 620 -46.46 1.64 -15.97
CA HIS A 620 -46.74 0.37 -15.31
C HIS A 620 -48.21 0.22 -14.88
N PRO A 621 -48.96 -0.82 -15.33
CA PRO A 621 -50.40 -0.94 -15.09
C PRO A 621 -50.83 -0.88 -13.62
N ARG A 622 -50.07 -1.51 -12.71
CA ARG A 622 -50.41 -1.51 -11.27
C ARG A 622 -50.28 -0.15 -10.60
N GLU A 623 -49.33 0.67 -11.05
CA GLU A 623 -49.13 2.00 -10.47
C GLU A 623 -50.14 2.99 -11.03
N ARG A 624 -50.54 2.83 -12.30
CA ARG A 624 -51.65 3.57 -12.89
C ARG A 624 -52.96 3.33 -12.14
N ASP A 625 -53.31 2.07 -11.84
CA ASP A 625 -54.49 1.73 -11.02
C ASP A 625 -54.47 2.42 -9.65
N TYR A 626 -53.29 2.59 -9.06
CA TYR A 626 -53.11 3.26 -7.78
C TYR A 626 -53.39 4.76 -7.89
N TYR A 627 -52.79 5.42 -8.88
CA TYR A 627 -52.99 6.85 -9.11
C TYR A 627 -54.43 7.19 -9.56
N GLU A 628 -55.11 6.29 -10.27
CA GLU A 628 -56.54 6.45 -10.60
C GLU A 628 -57.43 6.48 -9.36
N ARG A 629 -57.12 5.62 -8.35
CA ARG A 629 -57.83 5.64 -7.06
C ARG A 629 -57.55 6.91 -6.27
N ASP A 630 -56.30 7.38 -6.27
CA ASP A 630 -55.95 8.64 -5.62
C ASP A 630 -56.65 9.84 -6.29
N LEU A 631 -56.80 9.81 -7.62
CA LEU A 631 -57.52 10.83 -8.37
C LEU A 631 -59.02 10.85 -7.98
N GLU A 632 -59.65 9.68 -7.89
CA GLU A 632 -61.04 9.55 -7.44
C GLU A 632 -61.20 10.06 -6.00
N PHE A 633 -60.23 9.76 -5.13
CA PHE A 633 -60.21 10.25 -3.76
C PHE A 633 -60.11 11.78 -3.67
N VAL A 634 -59.20 12.41 -4.44
CA VAL A 634 -59.05 13.87 -4.50
C VAL A 634 -60.34 14.53 -4.99
N ARG A 635 -60.97 13.99 -6.04
CA ARG A 635 -62.25 14.50 -6.57
C ARG A 635 -63.37 14.43 -5.56
N THR A 636 -63.44 13.33 -4.82
CA THR A 636 -64.39 13.17 -3.71
C THR A 636 -64.16 14.24 -2.63
N MET A 637 -62.90 14.54 -2.29
CA MET A 637 -62.58 15.62 -1.36
C MET A 637 -62.93 17.01 -1.90
N GLN A 638 -62.72 17.28 -3.19
CA GLN A 638 -63.12 18.54 -3.83
C GLN A 638 -64.63 18.77 -3.74
N GLU A 639 -65.45 17.72 -3.93
CA GLU A 639 -66.90 17.81 -3.75
C GLU A 639 -67.30 18.16 -2.31
N GLN A 640 -66.61 17.58 -1.33
CA GLN A 640 -66.82 17.90 0.09
C GLN A 640 -66.43 19.36 0.40
N ALA A 641 -65.38 19.88 -0.23
CA ALA A 641 -64.89 21.26 -0.05
C ALA A 641 -65.74 22.32 -0.77
N LYS A 642 -66.66 21.93 -1.67
CA LYS A 642 -67.64 22.82 -2.32
C LYS A 642 -68.83 23.21 -1.41
N ARG A 643 -69.06 22.52 -0.29
CA ARG A 643 -70.10 22.87 0.70
C ARG A 643 -69.45 23.56 1.89
N PRO A 644 -69.62 24.89 2.11
CA PRO A 644 -70.93 25.45 2.50
C PRO A 644 -71.20 26.91 2.05
N THR A 645 -72.19 27.15 1.19
CA THR A 645 -72.87 28.45 1.08
C THR A 645 -74.39 28.24 1.03
N ASP A 646 -75.07 28.93 1.93
CA ASP A 646 -76.51 29.20 1.98
C ASP A 646 -77.46 28.09 2.51
N ARG A 647 -77.61 28.06 3.84
CA ARG A 647 -78.88 27.67 4.48
C ARG A 647 -79.50 28.90 5.12
N GLY A 648 -80.51 29.47 4.47
CA GLY A 648 -81.64 30.09 5.18
C GLY A 648 -82.04 31.51 4.78
N HIS A 649 -82.54 31.72 3.55
CA HIS A 649 -83.58 32.72 3.30
C HIS A 649 -84.79 32.04 2.64
N GLY A 650 -85.76 31.68 3.47
CA GLY A 650 -87.05 31.16 3.02
C GLY A 650 -87.91 32.26 2.42
N ARG A 651 -88.30 32.10 1.15
CA ARG A 651 -89.52 32.71 0.60
C ARG A 651 -90.25 31.71 -0.31
N GLY A 652 -91.42 31.28 0.19
CA GLY A 652 -92.64 31.06 -0.57
C GLY A 652 -92.65 30.01 -1.69
N ARG A 653 -93.23 28.84 -1.40
CA ARG A 653 -94.04 28.13 -2.39
C ARG A 653 -95.45 27.95 -1.86
N SER A 654 -96.38 28.57 -2.56
CA SER A 654 -97.82 28.44 -2.49
C SER A 654 -98.27 27.00 -2.81
N PHE A 655 -99.19 26.49 -2.00
CA PHE A 655 -99.94 25.27 -2.26
C PHE A 655 -100.98 25.48 -3.38
N PRO A 656 -101.19 24.52 -4.29
CA PRO A 656 -102.41 24.45 -5.09
C PRO A 656 -103.49 23.59 -4.39
N ARG A 657 -104.71 24.12 -4.37
CA ARG A 657 -105.94 23.46 -3.92
C ARG A 657 -106.28 22.24 -4.80
N ARG A 658 -106.73 21.15 -4.18
CA ARG A 658 -107.71 20.21 -4.77
C ARG A 658 -108.79 19.89 -3.74
N GLU A 659 -110.03 19.98 -4.19
CA GLU A 659 -111.28 19.73 -3.46
C GLU A 659 -111.46 18.28 -3.00
N PRO A 660 -112.32 18.04 -1.99
CA PRO A 660 -112.55 16.72 -1.41
C PRO A 660 -113.63 15.93 -2.18
N ARG A 661 -113.51 14.61 -2.24
CA ARG A 661 -114.66 13.73 -2.53
C ARG A 661 -114.95 12.84 -1.33
N ARG A 662 -116.18 13.01 -0.82
CA ARG A 662 -116.87 12.18 0.17
C ARG A 662 -117.09 10.76 -0.37
N ASN A 663 -117.15 9.76 0.51
CA ASN A 663 -118.41 9.13 0.92
C ASN A 663 -118.16 7.98 1.91
N PHE A 664 -118.93 8.02 3.01
CA PHE A 664 -119.23 7.00 4.03
C PHE A 664 -118.10 6.21 4.68
#